data_AF-A0A9C9FYB3-F1
#
_entry.id   AF-A0A9C9FYB3-F1
#
_cell.length_a   1.000
_cell.length_b   1.000
_cell.length_c   1.000
_cell.angle_alpha   90.00
_cell.angle_beta   90.00
_cell.angle_gamma   90.00
#
_symmetry.space_group_name_H-M   'P 1'
#
loop_
_entity.id
_entity.type
_entity.pdbx_description
1 polymer ?
#
loop_
_entity_poly.entity_id
_entity_poly.type
_entity_poly.pdbx_seq_one_letter_code
_entity_poly.pdbx_strand_id
1 'polypeptide(L)'
;MTKKLENHKKACQFAIITDSHIRLPSGDDEGGYPSNHYATARNRYVVERLNAFNPDFVIHLGDVVHPIPALSTHEEAVALAGDVYADLNVPLYVLPGNHDIGDKHNAWMPAPVVDETSHQVFKRHWGPLYRSFDYQDCHFVLLDTPVMNSNLAREHEQRQWLEDDLGKNRAAGRRLFVFTHYPLFLYEPDEPRHYDNLDEPARSWLLDLLHHHSAEAVFSGHVHNFFFNRTGATLHYILPSTVFVRPEYSELAAVSPGDEFGRDDSGKLGFFMVQVRARGHTINPICTYGYSAGIKNREPVRIEPTFGTSRIGVTLRHAWAEPLHIPADGLDEFTRKQARNDTVIQALWEMGCKKVRVPVADLASEHGLKRMTDLAATGIGFTVFSIGIPGEETIALADAHSGLICAWEVIAPRDQLVAAVDRFKGLRDRPKTNINLSVYAAPVAPMLTDDPVDPGAVTFQHFASHGFALNESGLSLNDKVDGVTFRVSPFDKPWDCIAAMADWSSQTGLDVLANVQLPRIDEGVVFDDDAATANFVVETVAAAMAHPEVKVFLDTFMDHDRGYYPRHGLIDRRGAPRPALHAIRNLESFFDPSREVSVLKRIEGGRTFYLQSQTLGAILHLTERGVEHSSLSFRPPNGAMRNAGVSTKAGQYIDLQTGETIPFDGETNSDGVFMITPQGEVSPGPRLLILEGL
;
A
#
# COMPACT_ATOMS: atom_id res chain seq x y z
N MET A 1 -14.68 14.81 23.65
CA MET A 1 -15.19 14.52 22.29
C MET A 1 -14.73 15.53 21.23
N THR A 2 -14.45 16.79 21.57
CA THR A 2 -14.03 17.84 20.61
C THR A 2 -12.63 17.66 19.98
N LYS A 3 -11.66 17.04 20.66
CA LYS A 3 -10.31 16.79 20.11
C LYS A 3 -10.22 15.74 18.98
N LYS A 4 -11.21 14.84 18.83
CA LYS A 4 -11.21 13.82 17.76
C LYS A 4 -11.71 14.40 16.43
N LEU A 5 -12.62 15.37 16.47
CA LEU A 5 -13.16 16.01 15.25
C LEU A 5 -12.16 16.97 14.57
N GLU A 6 -11.24 17.61 15.32
CA GLU A 6 -10.22 18.50 14.72
C GLU A 6 -9.21 17.76 13.83
N ASN A 7 -8.93 16.48 14.10
CA ASN A 7 -7.98 15.68 13.32
C ASN A 7 -8.47 15.34 11.89
N HIS A 8 -9.74 15.63 11.54
CA HIS A 8 -10.35 15.24 10.26
C HIS A 8 -10.49 16.40 9.26
N LYS A 9 -10.13 17.63 9.66
CA LYS A 9 -10.16 18.77 8.73
C LYS A 9 -8.95 18.68 7.80
N LYS A 10 -9.19 18.40 6.51
CA LYS A 10 -8.15 18.39 5.47
C LYS A 10 -7.55 19.80 5.38
N ALA A 11 -6.22 19.90 5.50
CA ALA A 11 -5.52 21.18 5.28
C ALA A 11 -5.25 21.36 3.78
N CYS A 12 -4.73 20.33 3.11
CA CYS A 12 -4.44 20.31 1.68
C CYS A 12 -4.43 18.86 1.17
N GLN A 13 -4.79 18.64 -0.09
CA GLN A 13 -4.62 17.37 -0.80
C GLN A 13 -3.99 17.64 -2.16
N PHE A 14 -2.79 17.14 -2.39
CA PHE A 14 -2.06 17.35 -3.65
C PHE A 14 -1.61 16.02 -4.24
N ALA A 15 -1.28 16.02 -5.53
CA ALA A 15 -0.75 14.84 -6.20
C ALA A 15 0.73 15.04 -6.57
N ILE A 16 1.48 13.94 -6.63
CA ILE A 16 2.87 13.94 -7.05
C ILE A 16 3.05 12.87 -8.14
N ILE A 17 3.58 13.30 -9.29
CA ILE A 17 3.98 12.46 -10.43
C ILE A 17 5.48 12.64 -10.71
N THR A 18 6.11 11.71 -11.41
CA THR A 18 7.54 11.77 -11.74
C THR A 18 7.88 10.88 -12.93
N ASP A 19 9.03 11.14 -13.55
CA ASP A 19 9.68 10.26 -14.52
C ASP A 19 8.72 9.84 -15.63
N SER A 20 8.07 10.83 -16.23
CA SER A 20 7.00 10.64 -17.22
C SER A 20 7.55 10.35 -18.60
N HIS A 21 8.79 10.75 -18.87
CA HIS A 21 9.56 10.41 -20.07
C HIS A 21 8.72 10.45 -21.35
N ILE A 22 8.00 11.55 -21.57
CA ILE A 22 7.22 11.76 -22.79
C ILE A 22 8.15 11.62 -23.99
N ARG A 23 7.71 10.82 -24.97
CA ARG A 23 8.41 10.51 -26.21
C ARG A 23 7.60 10.98 -27.40
N LEU A 24 8.32 11.37 -28.46
CA LEU A 24 7.69 11.66 -29.74
C LEU A 24 7.19 10.35 -30.38
N PRO A 25 6.00 10.33 -31.01
CA PRO A 25 5.45 9.12 -31.64
C PRO A 25 6.32 8.51 -32.74
N SER A 26 7.13 9.34 -33.41
CA SER A 26 8.05 8.97 -34.48
C SER A 26 9.51 8.88 -34.02
N GLY A 27 9.78 9.04 -32.73
CA GLY A 27 11.12 8.94 -32.19
C GLY A 27 11.57 7.49 -32.18
N ASP A 28 12.52 7.13 -33.04
CA ASP A 28 13.36 5.93 -32.89
C ASP A 28 14.32 6.04 -31.68
N ASP A 29 14.16 7.09 -30.87
CA ASP A 29 15.10 7.48 -29.82
C ASP A 29 14.96 6.58 -28.57
N GLU A 30 16.02 5.81 -28.37
CA GLU A 30 16.49 5.06 -27.20
C GLU A 30 15.67 3.84 -26.74
N GLY A 31 16.12 2.68 -27.24
CA GLY A 31 15.87 1.34 -26.69
C GLY A 31 14.75 0.58 -27.39
N GLY A 32 15.02 -0.69 -27.74
CA GLY A 32 14.06 -1.58 -28.41
C GLY A 32 12.95 -2.13 -27.53
N TYR A 33 12.58 -1.43 -26.46
CA TYR A 33 11.54 -1.85 -25.51
C TYR A 33 10.16 -1.42 -26.01
N PRO A 34 9.24 -2.37 -26.26
CA PRO A 34 7.87 -2.06 -26.69
C PRO A 34 7.14 -1.06 -25.76
N SER A 35 7.38 -1.12 -24.45
CA SER A 35 6.77 -0.23 -23.46
C SER A 35 7.04 1.26 -23.70
N ASN A 36 8.14 1.61 -24.39
CA ASN A 36 8.48 3.00 -24.72
C ASN A 36 7.38 3.68 -25.55
N HIS A 37 6.65 2.92 -26.37
CA HIS A 37 5.58 3.44 -27.23
C HIS A 37 4.34 3.90 -26.43
N TYR A 38 4.21 3.47 -25.18
CA TYR A 38 3.07 3.80 -24.33
C TYR A 38 3.28 5.05 -23.47
N ALA A 39 4.49 5.63 -23.43
CA ALA A 39 4.82 6.72 -22.50
C ALA A 39 3.80 7.88 -22.53
N THR A 40 3.49 8.39 -23.72
CA THR A 40 2.54 9.50 -23.89
C THR A 40 1.10 9.08 -23.56
N ALA A 41 0.68 7.86 -23.92
CA ALA A 41 -0.67 7.38 -23.66
C ALA A 41 -0.91 7.04 -22.17
N ARG A 42 0.11 6.52 -21.47
CA ARG A 42 0.12 6.31 -20.02
C ARG A 42 0.01 7.63 -19.27
N ASN A 43 0.72 8.67 -19.70
CA ASN A 43 0.62 9.98 -19.06
C ASN A 43 -0.74 10.68 -19.31
N ARG A 44 -1.35 10.53 -20.48
CA ARG A 44 -2.74 10.99 -20.69
C ARG A 44 -3.72 10.29 -19.74
N TYR A 45 -3.56 8.99 -19.52
CA TYR A 45 -4.34 8.27 -18.51
C TYR A 45 -4.10 8.82 -17.10
N VAL A 46 -2.84 9.11 -16.74
CA VAL A 46 -2.52 9.77 -15.45
C VAL A 46 -3.24 11.12 -15.32
N VAL A 47 -3.26 11.95 -16.36
CA VAL A 47 -4.01 13.22 -16.37
C VAL A 47 -5.51 13.01 -16.16
N GLU A 48 -6.12 12.05 -16.85
CA GLU A 48 -7.53 11.66 -16.63
C GLU A 48 -7.80 11.27 -15.16
N ARG A 49 -6.90 10.47 -14.57
CA ARG A 49 -7.00 10.06 -13.16
C ARG A 49 -6.83 11.24 -12.21
N LEU A 50 -5.84 12.10 -12.42
CA LEU A 50 -5.61 13.30 -11.61
C LEU A 50 -6.82 14.23 -11.65
N ASN A 51 -7.41 14.44 -12.83
CA ASN A 51 -8.64 15.20 -12.99
C ASN A 51 -9.81 14.57 -12.24
N ALA A 52 -9.93 13.24 -12.25
CA ALA A 52 -10.96 12.53 -11.49
C ALA A 52 -10.77 12.63 -9.96
N PHE A 53 -9.52 12.60 -9.47
CA PHE A 53 -9.20 12.80 -8.06
C PHE A 53 -9.33 14.26 -7.62
N ASN A 54 -9.17 15.21 -8.54
CA ASN A 54 -9.31 16.65 -8.30
C ASN A 54 -8.49 17.14 -7.07
N PRO A 55 -7.14 16.98 -7.09
CA PRO A 55 -6.27 17.54 -6.05
C PRO A 55 -6.27 19.08 -6.09
N ASP A 56 -5.74 19.74 -5.05
CA ASP A 56 -5.56 21.19 -5.01
C ASP A 56 -4.53 21.67 -6.05
N PHE A 57 -3.50 20.85 -6.30
CA PHE A 57 -2.45 21.05 -7.31
C PHE A 57 -1.68 19.73 -7.53
N VAL A 58 -0.87 19.70 -8.60
CA VAL A 58 0.02 18.59 -8.96
C VAL A 58 1.47 19.06 -8.93
N ILE A 59 2.38 18.23 -8.41
CA ILE A 59 3.83 18.43 -8.49
C ILE A 59 4.44 17.35 -9.38
N HIS A 60 5.26 17.73 -10.36
CA HIS A 60 6.05 16.81 -11.19
C HIS A 60 7.52 16.88 -10.80
N LEU A 61 8.12 15.75 -10.38
CA LEU A 61 9.49 15.68 -9.84
C LEU A 61 10.59 15.58 -10.90
N GLY A 62 10.37 16.13 -12.11
CA GLY A 62 11.34 16.04 -13.20
C GLY A 62 11.28 14.76 -14.03
N ASP A 63 12.14 14.71 -15.04
CA ASP A 63 12.14 13.75 -16.14
C ASP A 63 10.80 13.71 -16.86
N VAL A 64 10.35 14.90 -17.26
CA VAL A 64 9.09 15.09 -17.97
C VAL A 64 9.17 14.48 -19.36
N VAL A 65 10.32 14.62 -20.02
CA VAL A 65 10.59 14.11 -21.37
C VAL A 65 11.67 13.03 -21.34
N HIS A 66 11.70 12.18 -22.37
CA HIS A 66 12.76 11.18 -22.50
C HIS A 66 13.99 11.64 -23.28
N PRO A 67 13.88 12.30 -24.45
CA PRO A 67 15.08 12.80 -25.10
C PRO A 67 15.83 13.71 -24.13
N ILE A 68 17.15 13.62 -24.07
CA ILE A 68 18.01 14.51 -23.27
C ILE A 68 18.29 15.82 -24.03
N PRO A 69 18.72 16.92 -23.38
CA PRO A 69 18.90 18.21 -24.05
C PRO A 69 19.89 18.22 -25.23
N ALA A 70 20.80 17.25 -25.29
CA ALA A 70 21.74 17.10 -26.40
C ALA A 70 21.12 16.55 -27.69
N LEU A 71 19.90 16.00 -27.63
CA LEU A 71 19.19 15.46 -28.78
C LEU A 71 18.34 16.57 -29.44
N SER A 72 18.33 16.61 -30.77
CA SER A 72 17.57 17.62 -31.53
C SER A 72 16.05 17.52 -31.35
N THR A 73 15.56 16.40 -30.86
CA THR A 73 14.15 16.10 -30.59
C THR A 73 13.69 16.59 -29.20
N HIS A 74 14.60 17.13 -28.37
CA HIS A 74 14.32 17.55 -26.98
C HIS A 74 13.19 18.57 -26.87
N GLU A 75 13.34 19.75 -27.46
CA GLU A 75 12.36 20.84 -27.29
C GLU A 75 11.00 20.49 -27.92
N GLU A 76 10.97 19.65 -28.96
CA GLU A 76 9.73 19.12 -29.53
C GLU A 76 9.02 18.18 -28.55
N ALA A 77 9.76 17.29 -27.88
CA ALA A 77 9.20 16.44 -26.83
C ALA A 77 8.70 17.26 -25.64
N VAL A 78 9.40 18.35 -25.28
CA VAL A 78 8.99 19.28 -24.22
C VAL A 78 7.68 19.99 -24.59
N ALA A 79 7.51 20.40 -25.85
CA ALA A 79 6.26 20.96 -26.34
C ALA A 79 5.11 19.95 -26.27
N LEU A 80 5.34 18.70 -26.72
CA LEU A 80 4.34 17.62 -26.62
C LEU A 80 3.94 17.32 -25.18
N ALA A 81 4.90 17.31 -24.25
CA ALA A 81 4.60 17.15 -22.83
C ALA A 81 3.72 18.30 -22.31
N GLY A 82 4.01 19.55 -22.74
CA GLY A 82 3.15 20.70 -22.47
C GLY A 82 1.70 20.48 -22.92
N ASP A 83 1.49 19.94 -24.12
CA ASP A 83 0.16 19.61 -24.63
C ASP A 83 -0.54 18.52 -23.79
N VAL A 84 0.18 17.49 -23.35
CA VAL A 84 -0.40 16.43 -22.50
C VAL A 84 -0.87 16.98 -21.15
N TYR A 85 -0.06 17.83 -20.50
CA TYR A 85 -0.40 18.35 -19.18
C TYR A 85 -1.29 19.59 -19.20
N ALA A 86 -1.52 20.22 -20.36
CA ALA A 86 -2.49 21.30 -20.51
C ALA A 86 -3.93 20.87 -20.20
N ASP A 87 -4.22 19.56 -20.27
CA ASP A 87 -5.52 18.97 -19.94
C ASP A 87 -5.76 18.84 -18.42
N LEU A 88 -4.80 19.16 -17.56
CA LEU A 88 -5.01 19.18 -16.10
C LEU A 88 -5.94 20.34 -15.70
N ASN A 89 -6.95 20.03 -14.89
CA ASN A 89 -7.91 21.00 -14.37
C ASN A 89 -7.39 21.85 -13.20
N VAL A 90 -6.15 21.60 -12.77
CA VAL A 90 -5.56 22.12 -11.52
C VAL A 90 -4.13 22.59 -11.79
N PRO A 91 -3.55 23.48 -10.96
CA PRO A 91 -2.20 23.97 -11.17
C PRO A 91 -1.15 22.84 -11.17
N LEU A 92 -0.22 22.91 -12.13
CA LEU A 92 0.95 22.02 -12.22
C LEU A 92 2.23 22.79 -11.85
N TYR A 93 3.01 22.23 -10.93
CA TYR A 93 4.35 22.71 -10.57
C TYR A 93 5.37 21.65 -10.95
N VAL A 94 6.30 22.01 -11.84
CA VAL A 94 7.35 21.11 -12.34
C VAL A 94 8.70 21.58 -11.80
N LEU A 95 9.53 20.63 -11.37
CA LEU A 95 10.98 20.81 -11.17
C LEU A 95 11.74 20.01 -12.23
N PRO A 96 12.98 20.37 -12.58
CA PRO A 96 13.72 19.69 -13.64
C PRO A 96 14.38 18.39 -13.15
N GLY A 97 14.36 17.37 -14.01
CA GLY A 97 15.18 16.16 -13.90
C GLY A 97 16.35 16.14 -14.88
N ASN A 98 17.15 15.07 -14.88
CA ASN A 98 18.34 15.00 -15.73
C ASN A 98 18.02 14.87 -17.22
N HIS A 99 16.87 14.29 -17.59
CA HIS A 99 16.41 14.29 -18.98
C HIS A 99 15.86 15.66 -19.42
N ASP A 100 15.48 16.51 -18.46
CA ASP A 100 14.97 17.86 -18.78
C ASP A 100 16.11 18.87 -18.98
N ILE A 101 17.16 18.82 -18.15
CA ILE A 101 18.23 19.84 -18.14
C ILE A 101 19.67 19.30 -18.22
N GLY A 102 19.88 17.99 -18.17
CA GLY A 102 21.20 17.35 -18.14
C GLY A 102 21.54 16.78 -16.76
N ASP A 103 22.52 15.88 -16.72
CA ASP A 103 22.90 15.14 -15.51
C ASP A 103 23.66 16.00 -14.49
N LYS A 104 23.66 15.53 -13.24
CA LYS A 104 24.53 16.05 -12.18
C LYS A 104 26.02 15.91 -12.55
N HIS A 105 26.88 16.71 -11.93
CA HIS A 105 28.33 16.68 -12.19
C HIS A 105 28.98 15.36 -11.74
N ASN A 106 29.04 14.40 -12.66
CA ASN A 106 29.71 13.13 -12.47
C ASN A 106 30.21 12.57 -13.81
N ALA A 107 31.48 12.13 -13.83
CA ALA A 107 32.23 11.82 -15.06
C ALA A 107 31.76 10.57 -15.81
N TRP A 108 30.94 9.74 -15.18
CA TRP A 108 30.44 8.48 -15.76
C TRP A 108 28.90 8.46 -15.90
N MET A 109 28.24 9.63 -15.85
CA MET A 109 26.81 9.72 -16.13
C MET A 109 26.53 9.61 -17.64
N PRO A 110 25.38 9.03 -18.03
CA PRO A 110 25.04 8.81 -19.43
C PRO A 110 24.68 10.09 -20.18
N ALA A 111 24.01 11.07 -19.54
CA ALA A 111 23.71 12.34 -20.18
C ALA A 111 24.84 13.36 -19.95
N PRO A 112 24.99 14.34 -20.85
CA PRO A 112 25.84 15.49 -20.60
C PRO A 112 25.43 16.21 -19.32
N VAL A 113 26.42 16.77 -18.67
CA VAL A 113 26.23 17.57 -17.47
C VAL A 113 25.36 18.80 -17.79
N VAL A 114 24.48 19.14 -16.85
CA VAL A 114 23.59 20.31 -16.93
C VAL A 114 24.30 21.59 -17.37
N ASP A 115 23.64 22.37 -18.24
CA ASP A 115 24.15 23.65 -18.74
C ASP A 115 23.10 24.77 -18.72
N GLU A 116 23.55 25.99 -19.01
CA GLU A 116 22.66 27.16 -18.98
C GLU A 116 21.69 27.22 -20.18
N THR A 117 21.96 26.51 -21.28
CA THR A 117 21.06 26.47 -22.45
C THR A 117 19.80 25.68 -22.12
N SER A 118 19.96 24.49 -21.54
CA SER A 118 18.85 23.62 -21.16
C SER A 118 17.99 24.26 -20.06
N HIS A 119 18.59 25.01 -19.12
CA HIS A 119 17.88 25.84 -18.15
C HIS A 119 16.92 26.85 -18.80
N GLN A 120 17.31 27.49 -19.91
CA GLN A 120 16.46 28.48 -20.59
C GLN A 120 15.31 27.80 -21.34
N VAL A 121 15.52 26.61 -21.91
CA VAL A 121 14.46 25.81 -22.51
C VAL A 121 13.46 25.40 -21.44
N PHE A 122 13.90 24.79 -20.35
CA PHE A 122 13.04 24.42 -19.23
C PHE A 122 12.23 25.61 -18.72
N LYS A 123 12.90 26.76 -18.49
CA LYS A 123 12.24 27.95 -17.95
C LYS A 123 11.13 28.49 -18.84
N ARG A 124 11.28 28.37 -20.16
CA ARG A 124 10.29 28.82 -21.14
C ARG A 124 9.01 27.98 -21.10
N HIS A 125 9.13 26.67 -20.87
CA HIS A 125 8.01 25.74 -20.91
C HIS A 125 7.37 25.48 -19.54
N TRP A 126 8.18 25.41 -18.48
CA TRP A 126 7.75 24.92 -17.16
C TRP A 126 7.83 25.96 -16.03
N GLY A 127 8.43 27.11 -16.30
CA GLY A 127 8.61 28.20 -15.33
C GLY A 127 9.92 28.06 -14.52
N PRO A 128 9.97 28.57 -13.27
CA PRO A 128 11.21 28.57 -12.49
C PRO A 128 11.79 27.16 -12.26
N LEU A 129 13.13 27.03 -12.34
CA LEU A 129 13.86 25.78 -12.09
C LEU A 129 13.74 25.33 -10.62
N TYR A 130 13.78 26.30 -9.71
CA TYR A 130 13.49 26.14 -8.30
C TYR A 130 12.52 27.22 -7.86
N ARG A 131 11.68 26.89 -6.88
CA ARG A 131 10.65 27.79 -6.36
C ARG A 131 10.13 27.29 -5.03
N SER A 132 9.51 28.20 -4.29
CA SER A 132 8.66 27.83 -3.17
C SER A 132 7.32 28.55 -3.23
N PHE A 133 6.33 27.98 -2.57
CA PHE A 133 5.03 28.59 -2.40
C PHE A 133 4.38 28.12 -1.10
N ASP A 134 3.55 28.99 -0.55
CA ASP A 134 2.73 28.67 0.62
C ASP A 134 1.35 28.22 0.15
N TYR A 135 0.85 27.14 0.73
CA TYR A 135 -0.54 26.74 0.60
C TYR A 135 -1.05 26.33 1.97
N GLN A 136 -2.03 27.08 2.49
CA GLN A 136 -2.55 26.91 3.86
C GLN A 136 -1.42 27.06 4.91
N ASP A 137 -1.25 26.09 5.81
CA ASP A 137 -0.22 26.05 6.86
C ASP A 137 1.09 25.41 6.39
N CYS A 138 1.20 25.10 5.10
CA CYS A 138 2.30 24.36 4.52
C CYS A 138 3.13 25.23 3.58
N HIS A 139 4.43 24.93 3.57
CA HIS A 139 5.43 25.56 2.71
C HIS A 139 6.06 24.47 1.83
N PHE A 140 5.95 24.67 0.51
CA PHE A 140 6.38 23.71 -0.50
C PHE A 140 7.61 24.25 -1.21
N VAL A 141 8.67 23.46 -1.30
CA VAL A 141 9.97 23.85 -1.90
C VAL A 141 10.37 22.86 -2.98
N LEU A 142 10.48 23.33 -4.21
CA LEU A 142 10.91 22.56 -5.37
C LEU A 142 12.34 22.96 -5.73
N LEU A 143 13.24 21.98 -5.83
CA LEU A 143 14.67 22.20 -6.07
C LEU A 143 15.12 21.68 -7.42
N ASP A 144 16.00 22.43 -8.07
CA ASP A 144 16.83 21.95 -9.17
C ASP A 144 18.00 21.18 -8.54
N THR A 145 17.87 19.85 -8.48
CA THR A 145 18.94 18.98 -7.98
C THR A 145 20.04 18.66 -8.99
N PRO A 146 19.79 18.58 -10.32
CA PRO A 146 20.88 18.41 -11.28
C PRO A 146 21.99 19.46 -11.18
N VAL A 147 21.68 20.73 -10.86
CA VAL A 147 22.68 21.80 -10.73
C VAL A 147 23.58 21.70 -9.48
N MET A 148 23.26 20.85 -8.51
CA MET A 148 24.02 20.75 -7.26
C MET A 148 25.39 20.10 -7.48
N ASN A 149 26.44 20.65 -6.83
CA ASN A 149 27.86 20.32 -7.03
C ASN A 149 28.43 20.70 -8.42
N SER A 150 27.76 21.55 -9.18
CA SER A 150 28.21 21.95 -10.52
C SER A 150 29.25 23.06 -10.54
N ASN A 151 29.34 23.85 -9.47
CA ASN A 151 30.03 25.14 -9.40
C ASN A 151 29.51 26.18 -10.40
N LEU A 152 28.33 25.98 -10.98
CA LEU A 152 27.65 27.01 -11.76
C LEU A 152 27.16 28.11 -10.81
N ALA A 153 27.13 29.37 -11.28
CA ALA A 153 26.64 30.50 -10.47
C ALA A 153 25.24 30.24 -9.90
N ARG A 154 24.39 29.57 -10.68
CA ARG A 154 23.02 29.18 -10.32
C ARG A 154 22.95 28.23 -9.12
N GLU A 155 23.93 27.35 -8.93
CA GLU A 155 24.01 26.49 -7.75
C GLU A 155 24.11 27.35 -6.47
N HIS A 156 25.03 28.31 -6.47
CA HIS A 156 25.24 29.21 -5.35
C HIS A 156 24.02 30.11 -5.09
N GLU A 157 23.37 30.59 -6.15
CA GLU A 157 22.12 31.34 -6.06
C GLU A 157 21.00 30.51 -5.42
N GLN A 158 20.78 29.27 -5.87
CA GLN A 158 19.77 28.38 -5.30
C GLN A 158 20.07 28.08 -3.82
N ARG A 159 21.32 27.79 -3.49
CA ARG A 159 21.74 27.50 -2.11
C ARG A 159 21.44 28.65 -1.17
N GLN A 160 21.86 29.87 -1.53
CA GLN A 160 21.61 31.06 -0.72
C GLN A 160 20.10 31.34 -0.61
N TRP A 161 19.37 31.22 -1.71
CA TRP A 161 17.91 31.38 -1.72
C TRP A 161 17.23 30.40 -0.77
N LEU A 162 17.62 29.12 -0.78
CA LEU A 162 17.01 28.10 0.05
C LEU A 162 17.25 28.36 1.55
N GLU A 163 18.48 28.71 1.93
CA GLU A 163 18.81 29.04 3.32
C GLU A 163 17.97 30.23 3.84
N ASP A 164 17.81 31.27 3.01
CA ASP A 164 17.01 32.45 3.33
C ASP A 164 15.50 32.14 3.41
N ASP A 165 14.99 31.31 2.50
CA ASP A 165 13.58 30.95 2.41
C ASP A 165 13.13 30.06 3.58
N LEU A 166 13.93 29.04 3.91
CA LEU A 166 13.66 28.17 5.05
C LEU A 166 13.83 28.92 6.38
N GLY A 167 14.77 29.85 6.47
CA GLY A 167 14.92 30.77 7.61
C GLY A 167 13.65 31.56 7.90
N LYS A 168 13.06 32.17 6.87
CA LYS A 168 11.81 32.94 6.97
C LYS A 168 10.62 32.05 7.35
N ASN A 169 10.48 30.88 6.72
CA ASN A 169 9.32 30.00 6.94
C ASN A 169 9.33 29.30 8.30
N ARG A 170 10.52 28.96 8.83
CA ARG A 170 10.65 28.45 10.19
C ARG A 170 10.14 29.45 11.22
N ALA A 171 10.41 30.74 11.04
CA ALA A 171 9.89 31.80 11.91
C ALA A 171 8.35 31.94 11.82
N ALA A 172 7.75 31.58 10.69
CA ALA A 172 6.30 31.56 10.48
C ALA A 172 5.61 30.28 11.00
N GLY A 173 6.37 29.25 11.40
CA GLY A 173 5.84 28.00 11.95
C GLY A 173 5.13 27.10 10.94
N ARG A 174 5.42 27.24 9.64
CA ARG A 174 4.83 26.43 8.58
C ARG A 174 5.44 25.04 8.50
N ARG A 175 4.66 24.09 8.00
CA ARG A 175 5.11 22.71 7.78
C ARG A 175 5.79 22.59 6.43
N LEU A 176 6.99 22.02 6.42
CA LEU A 176 7.88 22.06 5.26
C LEU A 176 7.81 20.75 4.47
N PHE A 177 7.51 20.86 3.18
CA PHE A 177 7.55 19.78 2.19
C PHE A 177 8.57 20.13 1.10
N VAL A 178 9.52 19.23 0.83
CA VAL A 178 10.59 19.47 -0.13
C VAL A 178 10.52 18.45 -1.26
N PHE A 179 10.77 18.90 -2.48
CA PHE A 179 10.66 18.13 -3.70
C PHE A 179 11.98 18.22 -4.45
N THR A 180 12.53 17.07 -4.81
CA THR A 180 13.77 16.93 -5.56
C THR A 180 13.56 16.00 -6.74
N HIS A 181 14.44 16.04 -7.73
CA HIS A 181 14.49 14.98 -8.73
C HIS A 181 15.36 13.82 -8.21
N TYR A 182 16.63 14.08 -7.94
CA TYR A 182 17.52 13.09 -7.32
C TYR A 182 17.13 12.86 -5.86
N PRO A 183 16.93 11.61 -5.43
CA PRO A 183 16.91 11.24 -4.02
C PRO A 183 18.16 11.71 -3.29
N LEU A 184 18.00 12.12 -2.03
CA LEU A 184 19.15 12.40 -1.17
C LEU A 184 20.01 11.15 -0.98
N PHE A 185 19.35 10.01 -0.76
CA PHE A 185 19.97 8.69 -0.61
C PHE A 185 18.91 7.60 -0.85
N LEU A 186 19.34 6.38 -1.16
CA LEU A 186 18.49 5.23 -1.44
C LEU A 186 18.27 4.33 -0.21
N TYR A 187 19.33 4.02 0.52
CA TYR A 187 19.32 3.10 1.67
C TYR A 187 19.72 3.79 2.98
N GLU A 188 20.88 4.45 3.03
CA GLU A 188 21.39 5.15 4.22
C GLU A 188 21.94 6.55 3.87
N PRO A 189 21.86 7.54 4.78
CA PRO A 189 22.27 8.92 4.50
C PRO A 189 23.74 9.08 4.06
N ASP A 190 24.63 8.24 4.59
CA ASP A 190 26.07 8.25 4.35
C ASP A 190 26.51 7.23 3.28
N GLU A 191 25.57 6.72 2.47
CA GLU A 191 25.89 5.76 1.42
C GLU A 191 26.86 6.33 0.37
N PRO A 192 27.69 5.49 -0.28
CA PRO A 192 28.58 5.95 -1.35
C PRO A 192 27.81 6.61 -2.50
N ARG A 193 28.51 7.46 -3.25
CA ARG A 193 27.97 8.00 -4.50
C ARG A 193 27.63 6.90 -5.51
N HIS A 194 26.50 7.05 -6.17
CA HIS A 194 26.07 6.22 -7.30
C HIS A 194 25.14 7.03 -8.20
N TYR A 195 24.64 6.44 -9.28
CA TYR A 195 23.77 7.13 -10.23
C TYR A 195 22.52 7.73 -9.55
N ASP A 196 21.92 6.99 -8.62
CA ASP A 196 20.60 7.36 -8.07
C ASP A 196 20.56 8.46 -7.00
N ASN A 197 21.67 8.75 -6.32
CA ASN A 197 21.63 9.62 -5.13
C ASN A 197 22.28 10.99 -5.38
N LEU A 198 21.90 12.00 -4.63
CA LEU A 198 22.56 13.31 -4.68
C LEU A 198 23.99 13.16 -4.17
N ASP A 199 24.99 13.73 -4.86
CA ASP A 199 26.39 13.56 -4.46
C ASP A 199 26.81 14.47 -3.30
N GLU A 200 27.87 14.08 -2.59
CA GLU A 200 28.55 14.96 -1.64
C GLU A 200 29.34 16.06 -2.35
N PRO A 201 29.45 17.28 -1.78
CA PRO A 201 28.99 17.70 -0.44
C PRO A 201 27.52 18.17 -0.35
N ALA A 202 26.80 18.30 -1.48
CA ALA A 202 25.42 18.81 -1.47
C ALA A 202 24.46 17.96 -0.63
N ARG A 203 24.63 16.63 -0.62
CA ARG A 203 23.79 15.73 0.17
C ARG A 203 23.83 16.03 1.66
N SER A 204 25.02 16.00 2.27
CA SER A 204 25.16 16.25 3.71
C SER A 204 24.66 17.65 4.08
N TRP A 205 24.98 18.68 3.29
CA TRP A 205 24.48 20.03 3.51
C TRP A 205 22.95 20.09 3.50
N LEU A 206 22.29 19.46 2.51
CA LEU A 206 20.85 19.50 2.40
C LEU A 206 20.17 18.68 3.50
N LEU A 207 20.69 17.52 3.86
CA LEU A 207 20.19 16.73 5.00
C LEU A 207 20.23 17.52 6.31
N ASP A 208 21.35 18.19 6.60
CA ASP A 208 21.51 19.01 7.79
C ASP A 208 20.55 20.20 7.80
N LEU A 209 20.37 20.87 6.65
CA LEU A 209 19.44 21.98 6.51
C LEU A 209 18.00 21.52 6.75
N LEU A 210 17.58 20.41 6.14
CA LEU A 210 16.23 19.85 6.32
C LEU A 210 15.98 19.41 7.76
N HIS A 211 16.99 18.84 8.43
CA HIS A 211 16.92 18.50 9.83
C HIS A 211 16.73 19.75 10.71
N HIS A 212 17.53 20.80 10.48
CA HIS A 212 17.46 22.07 11.22
C HIS A 212 16.08 22.74 11.12
N HIS A 213 15.47 22.66 9.93
CA HIS A 213 14.16 23.23 9.65
C HIS A 213 12.99 22.27 9.92
N SER A 214 13.26 21.06 10.43
CA SER A 214 12.25 20.05 10.74
C SER A 214 11.33 19.76 9.55
N ALA A 215 11.94 19.54 8.37
CA ALA A 215 11.22 19.13 7.17
C ALA A 215 10.33 17.92 7.46
N GLU A 216 9.07 18.00 7.08
CA GLU A 216 8.11 16.93 7.34
C GLU A 216 8.31 15.77 6.37
N ALA A 217 8.43 16.10 5.07
CA ALA A 217 8.73 15.11 4.05
C ALA A 217 9.58 15.66 2.90
N VAL A 218 10.35 14.77 2.31
CA VAL A 218 11.06 14.93 1.04
C VAL A 218 10.49 13.92 0.04
N PHE A 219 10.18 14.39 -1.16
CA PHE A 219 9.72 13.55 -2.27
C PHE A 219 10.71 13.64 -3.43
N SER A 220 11.07 12.49 -4.01
CA SER A 220 12.07 12.36 -5.07
C SER A 220 11.61 11.44 -6.21
N GLY A 221 12.15 11.66 -7.40
CA GLY A 221 11.92 10.86 -8.62
C GLY A 221 13.14 10.00 -8.97
N HIS A 222 13.50 9.97 -10.26
CA HIS A 222 14.76 9.45 -10.85
C HIS A 222 14.97 7.94 -10.83
N VAL A 223 14.49 7.27 -9.78
CA VAL A 223 14.81 5.85 -9.56
C VAL A 223 13.81 4.91 -10.22
N HIS A 224 12.61 5.40 -10.53
CA HIS A 224 11.51 4.63 -11.13
C HIS A 224 11.02 3.45 -10.29
N ASN A 225 11.36 3.45 -9.01
CA ASN A 225 10.94 2.42 -8.09
C ASN A 225 10.71 3.04 -6.72
N PHE A 226 9.75 2.50 -5.98
CA PHE A 226 9.36 3.06 -4.71
C PHE A 226 10.36 2.72 -3.60
N PHE A 227 10.76 3.73 -2.84
CA PHE A 227 11.49 3.56 -1.58
C PHE A 227 10.98 4.53 -0.52
N PHE A 228 11.04 4.08 0.73
CA PHE A 228 10.69 4.89 1.89
C PHE A 228 11.80 4.85 2.93
N ASN A 229 12.29 6.02 3.34
CA ASN A 229 13.30 6.17 4.36
C ASN A 229 12.89 7.23 5.40
N ARG A 230 13.63 7.28 6.51
CA ARG A 230 13.43 8.29 7.56
C ARG A 230 14.76 8.75 8.14
N THR A 231 14.90 10.06 8.35
CA THR A 231 16.02 10.66 9.07
C THR A 231 15.50 11.60 10.16
N GLY A 232 15.68 11.23 11.42
CA GLY A 232 15.10 11.99 12.54
C GLY A 232 13.57 12.04 12.45
N ALA A 233 13.00 13.22 12.20
CA ALA A 233 11.57 13.41 12.00
C ALA A 233 11.14 13.44 10.51
N THR A 234 12.09 13.60 9.59
CA THR A 234 11.83 13.78 8.15
C THR A 234 11.60 12.43 7.47
N LEU A 235 10.49 12.34 6.75
CA LEU A 235 10.14 11.18 5.93
C LEU A 235 10.63 11.39 4.49
N HIS A 236 11.24 10.37 3.88
CA HIS A 236 11.74 10.44 2.51
C HIS A 236 10.99 9.43 1.66
N TYR A 237 10.45 9.89 0.54
CA TYR A 237 9.69 9.08 -0.41
C TYR A 237 10.32 9.20 -1.79
N ILE A 238 10.81 8.09 -2.32
CA ILE A 238 11.22 7.99 -3.72
C ILE A 238 10.05 7.36 -4.47
N LEU A 239 9.52 8.05 -5.47
CA LEU A 239 8.30 7.65 -6.16
C LEU A 239 8.57 6.67 -7.31
N PRO A 240 7.59 5.80 -7.65
CA PRO A 240 7.64 5.07 -8.91
C PRO A 240 7.43 6.01 -10.10
N SER A 241 7.89 5.58 -11.27
CA SER A 241 7.61 6.24 -12.55
C SER A 241 6.15 6.02 -12.98
N THR A 242 5.61 6.95 -13.76
CA THR A 242 4.32 6.78 -14.43
C THR A 242 4.39 5.88 -15.66
N VAL A 243 5.59 5.56 -16.18
CA VAL A 243 5.74 4.91 -17.48
C VAL A 243 6.54 3.61 -17.50
N PHE A 244 7.64 3.46 -16.77
CA PHE A 244 8.41 2.20 -16.78
C PHE A 244 9.27 2.07 -15.53
N VAL A 245 9.58 0.84 -15.13
CA VAL A 245 10.49 0.54 -14.03
C VAL A 245 11.92 0.39 -14.57
N ARG A 246 12.90 0.75 -13.76
CA ARG A 246 14.31 0.50 -14.06
C ARG A 246 14.66 -0.99 -13.86
N PRO A 247 15.07 -1.73 -14.91
CA PRO A 247 15.14 -3.20 -14.88
C PRO A 247 16.00 -3.79 -13.77
N GLU A 248 17.07 -3.12 -13.37
CA GLU A 248 18.00 -3.58 -12.32
C GLU A 248 17.33 -3.74 -10.96
N TYR A 249 16.25 -3.01 -10.69
CA TYR A 249 15.48 -3.17 -9.45
C TYR A 249 14.64 -4.43 -9.42
N SER A 250 14.57 -5.19 -10.52
CA SER A 250 14.02 -6.54 -10.51
C SER A 250 14.82 -7.50 -9.62
N GLU A 251 16.10 -7.23 -9.39
CA GLU A 251 16.95 -7.99 -8.47
C GLU A 251 16.46 -7.93 -7.00
N LEU A 252 15.55 -7.00 -6.68
CA LEU A 252 14.89 -6.94 -5.37
C LEU A 252 13.85 -8.05 -5.17
N ALA A 253 13.42 -8.71 -6.25
CA ALA A 253 12.53 -9.85 -6.20
C ALA A 253 13.33 -11.16 -6.25
N ALA A 254 12.95 -12.13 -5.41
CA ALA A 254 13.59 -13.45 -5.40
C ALA A 254 13.12 -14.36 -6.56
N VAL A 255 12.41 -13.82 -7.55
CA VAL A 255 11.81 -14.53 -8.69
C VAL A 255 12.19 -13.82 -9.98
N SER A 256 11.99 -14.48 -11.12
CA SER A 256 12.26 -13.89 -12.43
C SER A 256 11.55 -12.55 -12.61
N PRO A 257 12.18 -11.61 -13.34
CA PRO A 257 11.57 -10.33 -13.66
C PRO A 257 10.25 -10.50 -14.42
N GLY A 258 9.42 -9.46 -14.37
CA GLY A 258 8.24 -9.35 -15.23
C GLY A 258 8.57 -9.06 -16.69
N ASP A 259 7.59 -8.56 -17.43
CA ASP A 259 7.72 -8.24 -18.83
C ASP A 259 8.88 -7.27 -19.09
N GLU A 260 9.54 -7.47 -20.24
CA GLU A 260 10.69 -6.66 -20.66
C GLU A 260 11.84 -6.65 -19.63
N PHE A 261 12.12 -7.80 -19.01
CA PHE A 261 13.12 -7.95 -17.96
C PHE A 261 12.83 -7.05 -16.75
N GLY A 262 11.53 -6.81 -16.49
CA GLY A 262 11.03 -5.99 -15.40
C GLY A 262 10.93 -4.51 -15.72
N ARG A 263 11.22 -4.10 -16.96
CA ARG A 263 10.97 -2.74 -17.41
C ARG A 263 9.49 -2.40 -17.42
N ASP A 264 8.66 -3.31 -17.92
CA ASP A 264 7.21 -3.14 -18.01
C ASP A 264 6.47 -3.85 -16.86
N ASP A 265 7.04 -3.78 -15.66
CA ASP A 265 6.38 -4.27 -14.43
C ASP A 265 5.25 -3.31 -14.03
N SER A 266 4.15 -3.41 -14.79
CA SER A 266 3.05 -2.44 -14.81
C SER A 266 2.38 -2.25 -13.45
N GLY A 267 2.40 -3.28 -12.60
CA GLY A 267 1.88 -3.25 -11.22
C GLY A 267 2.66 -2.36 -10.25
N LYS A 268 3.81 -1.81 -10.68
CA LYS A 268 4.64 -0.86 -9.90
C LYS A 268 4.55 0.57 -10.42
N LEU A 269 3.93 0.79 -11.58
CA LEU A 269 3.78 2.12 -12.17
C LEU A 269 2.69 2.90 -11.44
N GLY A 270 2.92 4.18 -11.18
CA GLY A 270 1.95 4.93 -10.38
C GLY A 270 2.33 6.35 -10.04
N PHE A 271 1.53 6.93 -9.16
CA PHE A 271 1.71 8.26 -8.61
C PHE A 271 1.12 8.35 -7.20
N PHE A 272 1.46 9.38 -6.43
CA PHE A 272 0.98 9.51 -5.05
C PHE A 272 -0.06 10.61 -4.91
N MET A 273 -1.14 10.31 -4.19
CA MET A 273 -2.01 11.32 -3.59
C MET A 273 -1.54 11.57 -2.16
N VAL A 274 -1.24 12.83 -1.82
CA VAL A 274 -0.79 13.24 -0.49
C VAL A 274 -1.88 14.05 0.17
N GLN A 275 -2.27 13.63 1.37
CA GLN A 275 -3.25 14.34 2.17
C GLN A 275 -2.59 14.89 3.43
N VAL A 276 -2.54 16.21 3.53
CA VAL A 276 -2.04 16.91 4.71
C VAL A 276 -3.18 17.04 5.73
N ARG A 277 -2.95 16.47 6.91
CA ARG A 277 -3.90 16.50 8.04
C ARG A 277 -3.46 17.53 9.06
N ALA A 278 -4.28 17.80 10.08
CA ALA A 278 -3.91 18.72 11.17
C ALA A 278 -2.56 18.36 11.86
N ARG A 279 -2.18 17.08 11.82
CA ARG A 279 -0.87 16.59 12.27
C ARG A 279 -0.38 15.52 11.30
N GLY A 280 0.79 15.75 10.69
CA GLY A 280 1.37 14.85 9.71
C GLY A 280 0.62 14.82 8.38
N HIS A 281 1.08 13.97 7.48
CA HIS A 281 0.46 13.70 6.20
C HIS A 281 0.22 12.19 6.05
N THR A 282 -0.62 11.83 5.09
CA THR A 282 -0.80 10.45 4.67
C THR A 282 -0.58 10.34 3.17
N ILE A 283 0.11 9.28 2.77
CA ILE A 283 0.35 8.93 1.38
C ILE A 283 -0.66 7.87 0.97
N ASN A 284 -1.23 8.05 -0.21
CA ASN A 284 -2.02 7.03 -0.90
C ASN A 284 -1.38 6.75 -2.27
N PRO A 285 -0.62 5.63 -2.40
CA PRO A 285 -0.11 5.19 -3.69
C PRO A 285 -1.25 4.82 -4.64
N ILE A 286 -1.22 5.37 -5.85
CA ILE A 286 -2.14 5.02 -6.94
C ILE A 286 -1.35 4.28 -8.01
N CYS A 287 -1.55 2.97 -8.10
CA CYS A 287 -1.01 2.18 -9.20
C CYS A 287 -1.84 2.38 -10.48
N THR A 288 -1.17 2.59 -11.62
CA THR A 288 -1.79 2.82 -12.92
C THR A 288 -1.89 1.55 -13.76
N TYR A 289 -1.22 0.47 -13.37
CA TYR A 289 -1.21 -0.82 -14.08
C TYR A 289 -0.77 -0.70 -15.54
N GLY A 290 0.00 0.34 -15.88
CA GLY A 290 0.41 0.63 -17.26
C GLY A 290 -0.74 0.98 -18.21
N TYR A 291 -1.94 1.27 -17.68
CA TYR A 291 -3.10 1.67 -18.48
C TYR A 291 -2.82 2.95 -19.28
N SER A 292 -3.46 3.02 -20.44
CA SER A 292 -3.25 4.06 -21.45
C SER A 292 -4.58 4.63 -21.92
N ALA A 293 -4.63 5.94 -22.15
CA ALA A 293 -5.82 6.62 -22.67
C ALA A 293 -6.17 6.13 -24.09
N GLY A 294 -7.47 6.07 -24.42
CA GLY A 294 -7.96 5.69 -25.75
C GLY A 294 -7.96 4.19 -26.07
N ILE A 295 -7.32 3.35 -25.24
CA ILE A 295 -7.58 1.91 -25.20
C ILE A 295 -8.84 1.72 -24.34
N LYS A 296 -9.78 0.83 -24.73
CA LYS A 296 -11.00 0.52 -23.97
C LYS A 296 -10.65 -0.10 -22.61
N ASN A 297 -10.15 0.72 -21.70
CA ASN A 297 -10.05 0.45 -20.28
C ASN A 297 -11.32 1.04 -19.69
N ARG A 298 -12.19 0.20 -19.14
CA ARG A 298 -13.43 0.66 -18.51
C ARG A 298 -13.01 1.49 -17.28
N GLU A 299 -13.59 2.68 -17.11
CA GLU A 299 -13.12 3.62 -16.09
C GLU A 299 -13.30 3.04 -14.69
N PRO A 300 -12.22 2.81 -13.90
CA PRO A 300 -12.39 2.43 -12.51
C PRO A 300 -13.01 3.61 -11.75
N VAL A 301 -14.06 3.32 -10.99
CA VAL A 301 -14.73 4.27 -10.10
C VAL A 301 -13.68 4.92 -9.21
N ARG A 302 -13.89 6.22 -8.95
CA ARG A 302 -13.10 6.97 -7.98
C ARG A 302 -13.21 6.30 -6.62
N ILE A 303 -12.18 5.54 -6.28
CA ILE A 303 -12.03 4.92 -4.98
C ILE A 303 -10.81 5.60 -4.38
N GLU A 304 -11.05 6.54 -3.47
CA GLU A 304 -10.01 7.13 -2.61
C GLU A 304 -9.95 6.29 -1.32
N PRO A 305 -9.20 5.18 -1.28
CA PRO A 305 -8.82 4.61 0.00
C PRO A 305 -7.95 5.64 0.71
N THR A 306 -8.19 5.83 2.00
CA THR A 306 -7.36 6.72 2.79
C THR A 306 -6.45 5.86 3.66
N PHE A 307 -5.13 6.06 3.61
CA PHE A 307 -4.23 5.27 4.46
C PHE A 307 -4.66 5.29 5.95
N GLY A 308 -4.72 4.09 6.53
CA GLY A 308 -5.22 3.85 7.88
C GLY A 308 -6.71 3.55 8.00
N THR A 309 -7.37 3.23 6.90
CA THR A 309 -8.77 2.81 6.91
C THR A 309 -8.97 1.31 7.15
N SER A 310 -7.93 0.47 6.98
CA SER A 310 -8.20 -0.96 6.94
C SER A 310 -8.57 -1.57 8.30
N ARG A 311 -9.66 -2.33 8.32
CA ARG A 311 -10.15 -3.07 9.50
C ARG A 311 -9.29 -4.28 9.82
N ILE A 312 -8.64 -4.84 8.81
CA ILE A 312 -7.81 -6.03 8.90
C ILE A 312 -6.32 -5.68 8.96
N GLY A 313 -5.52 -6.60 9.51
CA GLY A 313 -4.07 -6.61 9.42
C GLY A 313 -3.56 -7.74 8.55
N VAL A 314 -2.24 -7.79 8.34
CA VAL A 314 -1.59 -8.87 7.60
C VAL A 314 -0.37 -9.41 8.32
N THR A 315 -0.10 -10.70 8.12
CA THR A 315 1.14 -11.33 8.57
C THR A 315 2.21 -11.25 7.49
N LEU A 316 3.36 -10.65 7.80
CA LEU A 316 4.52 -10.65 6.91
C LEU A 316 5.37 -11.89 7.19
N ARG A 317 5.47 -12.76 6.18
CA ARG A 317 6.25 -14.01 6.24
C ARG A 317 7.61 -13.93 5.54
N HIS A 318 7.71 -13.06 4.55
CA HIS A 318 8.94 -12.87 3.78
C HIS A 318 9.79 -11.80 4.45
N ALA A 319 11.12 -11.90 4.30
CA ALA A 319 12.02 -10.83 4.71
C ALA A 319 11.66 -9.54 3.97
N TRP A 320 11.41 -8.48 4.73
CA TRP A 320 10.89 -7.20 4.21
C TRP A 320 11.74 -6.00 4.65
N ALA A 321 12.70 -6.20 5.56
CA ALA A 321 13.57 -5.15 6.10
C ALA A 321 15.03 -5.24 5.62
N GLU A 322 15.44 -6.40 5.10
CA GLU A 322 16.83 -6.65 4.71
C GLU A 322 17.19 -5.92 3.41
N PRO A 323 18.36 -5.23 3.35
CA PRO A 323 18.87 -4.69 2.10
C PRO A 323 19.48 -5.78 1.23
N LEU A 324 19.42 -5.55 -0.08
CA LEU A 324 20.10 -6.34 -1.11
C LEU A 324 21.13 -5.47 -1.80
N HIS A 325 22.22 -6.10 -2.24
CA HIS A 325 23.20 -5.46 -3.10
C HIS A 325 22.75 -5.63 -4.55
N ILE A 326 22.46 -4.52 -5.22
CA ILE A 326 22.20 -4.54 -6.66
C ILE A 326 23.52 -4.85 -7.37
N PRO A 327 23.54 -5.76 -8.35
CA PRO A 327 24.71 -6.00 -9.19
C PRO A 327 25.24 -4.69 -9.77
N ALA A 328 26.56 -4.59 -9.91
CA ALA A 328 27.15 -3.50 -10.68
C ALA A 328 26.80 -3.76 -12.15
N ASP A 329 26.13 -2.79 -12.77
CA ASP A 329 25.64 -2.87 -14.16
C ASP A 329 25.40 -1.46 -14.70
N GLY A 330 25.49 -1.30 -16.02
CA GLY A 330 25.06 -0.16 -16.84
C GLY A 330 25.37 1.23 -16.27
N LEU A 331 24.49 1.71 -15.39
CA LEU A 331 24.54 3.04 -14.77
C LEU A 331 25.49 3.13 -13.55
N ASP A 332 25.81 1.99 -12.93
CA ASP A 332 26.70 1.85 -11.77
C ASP A 332 27.74 0.74 -11.98
N GLU A 333 28.35 0.68 -13.18
CA GLU A 333 29.29 -0.36 -13.64
C GLU A 333 30.42 -0.69 -12.64
N PHE A 334 30.83 0.27 -11.82
CA PHE A 334 32.02 0.16 -10.96
C PHE A 334 31.70 0.00 -9.47
N THR A 335 30.43 0.03 -9.07
CA THR A 335 30.04 0.04 -7.66
C THR A 335 28.73 -0.70 -7.44
N ARG A 336 28.63 -1.45 -6.33
CA ARG A 336 27.36 -2.02 -5.89
C ARG A 336 26.67 -1.06 -4.95
N LYS A 337 25.43 -0.69 -5.26
CA LYS A 337 24.54 0.03 -4.36
C LYS A 337 23.68 -0.93 -3.56
N GLN A 338 23.21 -0.48 -2.40
CA GLN A 338 22.27 -1.22 -1.57
C GLN A 338 20.87 -0.64 -1.75
N ALA A 339 19.87 -1.52 -1.76
CA ALA A 339 18.48 -1.12 -1.84
C ALA A 339 17.59 -2.13 -1.10
N ARG A 340 16.42 -1.68 -0.63
CA ARG A 340 15.40 -2.53 0.03
C ARG A 340 14.22 -2.77 -0.90
N ASN A 341 13.57 -3.92 -0.79
CA ASN A 341 12.33 -4.16 -1.52
C ASN A 341 11.12 -3.52 -0.79
N ASP A 342 10.91 -2.23 -1.05
CA ASP A 342 9.85 -1.44 -0.41
C ASP A 342 8.47 -1.56 -1.09
N THR A 343 8.35 -2.34 -2.16
CA THR A 343 7.05 -2.61 -2.83
C THR A 343 6.04 -3.26 -1.88
N VAL A 344 6.52 -4.07 -0.92
CA VAL A 344 5.69 -4.63 0.17
C VAL A 344 5.04 -3.53 1.00
N ILE A 345 5.78 -2.46 1.30
CA ILE A 345 5.29 -1.32 2.08
C ILE A 345 4.35 -0.46 1.25
N GLN A 346 4.65 -0.25 -0.03
CA GLN A 346 3.75 0.43 -0.95
C GLN A 346 2.38 -0.25 -1.00
N ALA A 347 2.36 -1.58 -1.13
CA ALA A 347 1.13 -2.35 -1.17
C ALA A 347 0.37 -2.29 0.16
N LEU A 348 1.06 -2.30 1.32
CA LEU A 348 0.42 -2.08 2.62
C LEU A 348 -0.30 -0.72 2.68
N TRP A 349 0.33 0.33 2.14
CA TRP A 349 -0.24 1.67 2.12
C TRP A 349 -1.39 1.80 1.13
N GLU A 350 -1.26 1.22 -0.07
CA GLU A 350 -2.33 1.15 -1.07
C GLU A 350 -3.56 0.41 -0.53
N MET A 351 -3.34 -0.67 0.24
CA MET A 351 -4.41 -1.40 0.92
C MET A 351 -5.02 -0.60 2.09
N GLY A 352 -4.35 0.46 2.57
CA GLY A 352 -4.77 1.23 3.75
C GLY A 352 -4.46 0.55 5.09
N CYS A 353 -3.56 -0.43 5.10
CA CYS A 353 -3.22 -1.26 6.26
C CYS A 353 -2.27 -0.58 7.24
N LYS A 354 -2.60 -0.66 8.53
CA LYS A 354 -1.75 -0.19 9.63
C LYS A 354 -1.41 -1.28 10.64
N LYS A 355 -1.89 -2.50 10.45
CA LYS A 355 -1.74 -3.59 11.42
C LYS A 355 -0.86 -4.66 10.79
N VAL A 356 0.35 -4.80 11.30
CA VAL A 356 1.34 -5.72 10.74
C VAL A 356 1.73 -6.73 11.81
N ARG A 357 1.69 -8.01 11.46
CA ARG A 357 2.09 -9.11 12.33
C ARG A 357 3.40 -9.72 11.82
N VAL A 358 4.40 -9.80 12.70
CA VAL A 358 5.78 -10.20 12.37
C VAL A 358 6.37 -11.18 13.38
N PRO A 359 7.31 -12.06 12.97
CA PRO A 359 8.05 -12.89 13.91
C PRO A 359 8.96 -12.05 14.80
N VAL A 360 9.26 -12.55 16.00
CA VAL A 360 10.26 -11.96 16.92
C VAL A 360 11.64 -11.76 16.28
N ALA A 361 11.97 -12.54 15.24
CA ALA A 361 13.21 -12.40 14.48
C ALA A 361 13.37 -11.00 13.84
N ASP A 362 12.27 -10.38 13.38
CA ASP A 362 12.31 -9.04 12.80
C ASP A 362 12.66 -8.00 13.88
N LEU A 363 12.12 -8.16 15.09
CA LEU A 363 12.45 -7.28 16.22
C LEU A 363 13.89 -7.48 16.72
N ALA A 364 14.40 -8.71 16.66
CA ALA A 364 15.75 -9.06 17.11
C ALA A 364 16.84 -8.64 16.11
N SER A 365 16.49 -8.43 14.84
CA SER A 365 17.40 -7.96 13.78
C SER A 365 17.57 -6.45 13.84
N GLU A 366 18.81 -5.95 13.66
CA GLU A 366 19.08 -4.52 13.57
C GLU A 366 18.31 -3.85 12.42
N HIS A 367 18.29 -4.49 11.24
CA HIS A 367 17.55 -4.00 10.09
C HIS A 367 16.04 -4.01 10.33
N GLY A 368 15.52 -5.09 10.93
CA GLY A 368 14.10 -5.20 11.23
C GLY A 368 13.65 -4.18 12.29
N LEU A 369 14.40 -4.01 13.37
CA LEU A 369 14.12 -3.01 14.41
C LEU A 369 14.14 -1.57 13.86
N LYS A 370 15.16 -1.22 13.06
CA LYS A 370 15.23 0.09 12.40
C LYS A 370 14.01 0.31 11.52
N ARG A 371 13.67 -0.66 10.68
CA ARG A 371 12.55 -0.56 9.75
C ARG A 371 11.20 -0.49 10.46
N MET A 372 10.98 -1.29 11.49
CA MET A 372 9.79 -1.21 12.34
C MET A 372 9.66 0.19 12.97
N THR A 373 10.77 0.77 13.44
CA THR A 373 10.79 2.12 14.02
C THR A 373 10.43 3.20 13.00
N ASP A 374 10.92 3.07 11.76
CA ASP A 374 10.61 4.00 10.67
C ASP A 374 9.13 3.92 10.29
N LEU A 375 8.59 2.71 10.15
CA LEU A 375 7.18 2.50 9.80
C LEU A 375 6.21 2.83 10.94
N ALA A 376 6.60 2.66 12.19
CA ALA A 376 5.79 3.08 13.32
C ALA A 376 5.55 4.60 13.32
N ALA A 377 6.49 5.38 12.78
CA ALA A 377 6.32 6.83 12.62
C ALA A 377 5.23 7.20 11.61
N THR A 378 4.91 6.31 10.67
CA THR A 378 3.78 6.48 9.74
C THR A 378 2.46 5.98 10.34
N GLY A 379 2.51 5.37 11.52
CA GLY A 379 1.36 4.85 12.25
C GLY A 379 1.08 3.37 12.01
N ILE A 380 2.03 2.61 11.45
CA ILE A 380 1.96 1.15 11.44
C ILE A 380 2.18 0.63 12.87
N GLY A 381 1.24 -0.18 13.35
CA GLY A 381 1.33 -0.90 14.61
C GLY A 381 1.74 -2.36 14.40
N PHE A 382 2.63 -2.85 15.26
CA PHE A 382 3.21 -4.18 15.16
C PHE A 382 2.65 -5.14 16.22
N THR A 383 2.20 -6.31 15.77
CA THR A 383 1.99 -7.50 16.61
C THR A 383 3.17 -8.44 16.40
N VAL A 384 3.94 -8.71 17.45
CA VAL A 384 5.10 -9.61 17.39
C VAL A 384 4.71 -10.99 17.89
N PHE A 385 5.12 -12.07 17.22
CA PHE A 385 4.89 -13.43 17.71
C PHE A 385 6.20 -14.19 17.98
N SER A 386 6.18 -15.03 19.02
CA SER A 386 7.29 -15.92 19.40
C SER A 386 6.79 -17.34 19.62
N ILE A 387 7.64 -18.34 19.37
CA ILE A 387 7.31 -19.76 19.58
C ILE A 387 8.04 -20.35 20.80
N GLY A 388 7.35 -21.21 21.57
CA GLY A 388 7.88 -21.90 22.74
C GLY A 388 7.80 -21.06 24.02
N ILE A 389 8.54 -21.48 25.05
CA ILE A 389 8.67 -20.73 26.31
C ILE A 389 9.72 -19.63 26.11
N PRO A 390 9.36 -18.33 26.20
CA PRO A 390 10.30 -17.22 25.98
C PRO A 390 11.46 -17.20 26.98
N GLY A 391 12.69 -17.13 26.45
CA GLY A 391 13.91 -16.94 27.24
C GLY A 391 14.08 -15.49 27.74
N GLU A 392 15.14 -15.24 28.52
CA GLU A 392 15.44 -13.90 29.06
C GLU A 392 15.67 -12.85 27.96
N GLU A 393 16.34 -13.23 26.85
CA GLU A 393 16.57 -12.32 25.71
C GLU A 393 15.27 -11.85 25.07
N THR A 394 14.30 -12.76 24.87
CA THR A 394 13.00 -12.42 24.31
C THR A 394 12.22 -11.47 25.22
N ILE A 395 12.26 -11.70 26.54
CA ILE A 395 11.60 -10.81 27.51
C ILE A 395 12.29 -9.44 27.55
N ALA A 396 13.62 -9.41 27.49
CA ALA A 396 14.38 -8.16 27.42
C ALA A 396 14.06 -7.34 26.15
N LEU A 397 13.94 -8.00 24.99
CA LEU A 397 13.51 -7.36 23.74
C LEU A 397 12.10 -6.78 23.85
N ALA A 398 11.16 -7.56 24.40
CA ALA A 398 9.80 -7.10 24.62
C ALA A 398 9.71 -5.89 25.54
N ASP A 399 10.53 -5.86 26.61
CA ASP A 399 10.60 -4.72 27.54
C ASP A 399 11.18 -3.48 26.86
N ALA A 400 12.37 -3.62 26.25
CA ALA A 400 13.12 -2.54 25.64
C ALA A 400 12.36 -1.85 24.49
N HIS A 401 11.51 -2.61 23.78
CA HIS A 401 10.77 -2.12 22.62
C HIS A 401 9.25 -2.13 22.82
N SER A 402 8.79 -2.13 24.08
CA SER A 402 7.37 -2.10 24.44
C SER A 402 6.60 -0.86 23.94
N GLY A 403 7.30 0.23 23.61
CA GLY A 403 6.72 1.42 22.96
C GLY A 403 6.50 1.28 21.45
N LEU A 404 7.14 0.30 20.82
CA LEU A 404 7.04 0.02 19.38
C LEU A 404 5.99 -1.05 19.06
N ILE A 405 5.71 -1.93 20.01
CA ILE A 405 4.90 -3.14 19.83
C ILE A 405 3.51 -2.93 20.46
N CYS A 406 2.46 -3.21 19.69
CA CYS A 406 1.08 -3.14 20.17
C CYS A 406 0.66 -4.41 20.92
N ALA A 407 1.12 -5.57 20.45
CA ALA A 407 0.79 -6.86 21.03
C ALA A 407 1.92 -7.88 20.87
N TRP A 408 2.05 -8.76 21.85
CA TRP A 408 2.90 -9.93 21.80
C TRP A 408 2.06 -11.20 21.80
N GLU A 409 2.23 -12.04 20.79
CA GLU A 409 1.57 -13.34 20.70
C GLU A 409 2.54 -14.47 21.06
N VAL A 410 2.18 -15.23 22.09
CA VAL A 410 2.95 -16.38 22.57
C VAL A 410 2.34 -17.64 21.97
N ILE A 411 3.07 -18.24 21.03
CA ILE A 411 2.70 -19.49 20.39
C ILE A 411 3.43 -20.64 21.09
N ALA A 412 2.73 -21.61 21.66
CA ALA A 412 3.39 -22.74 22.32
C ALA A 412 2.56 -24.02 22.26
N PRO A 413 3.18 -25.21 22.38
CA PRO A 413 2.44 -26.44 22.65
C PRO A 413 1.48 -26.25 23.82
N ARG A 414 0.30 -26.87 23.73
CA ARG A 414 -0.82 -26.60 24.67
C ARG A 414 -0.46 -26.86 26.13
N ASP A 415 0.35 -27.87 26.39
CA ASP A 415 0.88 -28.23 27.71
C ASP A 415 1.92 -27.23 28.25
N GLN A 416 2.55 -26.44 27.39
CA GLN A 416 3.55 -25.42 27.74
C GLN A 416 2.99 -24.00 27.72
N LEU A 417 1.79 -23.79 27.17
CA LEU A 417 1.23 -22.46 26.92
C LEU A 417 1.11 -21.60 28.17
N VAL A 418 0.68 -22.19 29.30
CA VAL A 418 0.61 -21.48 30.59
C VAL A 418 1.99 -21.01 31.06
N ALA A 419 2.99 -21.90 31.00
CA ALA A 419 4.35 -21.55 31.40
C ALA A 419 4.96 -20.49 30.48
N ALA A 420 4.66 -20.54 29.18
CA ALA A 420 5.13 -19.58 28.19
C ALA A 420 4.56 -18.17 28.43
N VAL A 421 3.24 -18.04 28.66
CA VAL A 421 2.61 -16.73 28.91
C VAL A 421 2.98 -16.16 30.28
N ASP A 422 3.21 -17.01 31.29
CA ASP A 422 3.63 -16.56 32.63
C ASP A 422 4.97 -15.81 32.61
N ARG A 423 5.82 -16.02 31.60
CA ARG A 423 7.06 -15.25 31.39
C ARG A 423 6.79 -13.76 31.14
N PHE A 424 5.64 -13.41 30.57
CA PHE A 424 5.26 -12.02 30.29
C PHE A 424 4.52 -11.32 31.44
N LYS A 425 4.18 -12.04 32.53
CA LYS A 425 3.41 -11.49 33.65
C LYS A 425 4.00 -10.19 34.19
N GLY A 426 5.32 -10.14 34.37
CA GLY A 426 6.01 -8.94 34.89
C GLY A 426 5.98 -7.72 33.96
N LEU A 427 5.77 -7.91 32.65
CA LEU A 427 5.58 -6.82 31.68
C LEU A 427 4.10 -6.42 31.61
N ARG A 428 3.23 -7.42 31.52
CA ARG A 428 1.78 -7.24 31.39
C ARG A 428 1.15 -6.53 32.59
N ASP A 429 1.60 -6.84 33.81
CA ASP A 429 1.04 -6.30 35.05
C ASP A 429 1.52 -4.86 35.32
N ARG A 430 2.42 -4.29 34.50
CA ARG A 430 2.85 -2.89 34.62
C ARG A 430 1.71 -1.96 34.21
N PRO A 431 1.60 -0.76 34.82
CA PRO A 431 0.59 0.22 34.43
C PRO A 431 0.63 0.49 32.92
N LYS A 432 -0.51 0.40 32.25
CA LYS A 432 -0.59 0.64 30.79
C LYS A 432 -0.23 2.08 30.37
N THR A 433 -0.13 3.01 31.33
CA THR A 433 0.45 4.35 31.13
C THR A 433 1.95 4.31 30.80
N ASN A 434 2.63 3.21 31.14
CA ASN A 434 4.06 3.03 30.97
C ASN A 434 4.39 2.04 29.84
N ILE A 435 3.50 1.09 29.54
CA ILE A 435 3.67 0.06 28.50
C ILE A 435 2.34 -0.24 27.82
N ASN A 436 2.26 -0.09 26.50
CA ASN A 436 1.07 -0.38 25.71
C ASN A 436 1.14 -1.76 25.02
N LEU A 437 1.50 -2.80 25.79
CA LEU A 437 1.66 -4.16 25.29
C LEU A 437 0.52 -5.06 25.77
N SER A 438 -0.22 -5.66 24.82
CA SER A 438 -1.17 -6.76 25.09
C SER A 438 -0.50 -8.11 24.84
N VAL A 439 -0.77 -9.11 25.67
CA VAL A 439 -0.24 -10.47 25.53
C VAL A 439 -1.35 -11.42 25.09
N TYR A 440 -1.13 -12.12 23.99
CA TYR A 440 -2.02 -13.12 23.40
C TYR A 440 -1.45 -14.52 23.55
N ALA A 441 -2.31 -15.49 23.81
CA ALA A 441 -1.95 -16.91 23.79
C ALA A 441 -2.48 -17.61 22.54
N ALA A 442 -1.63 -18.41 21.91
CA ALA A 442 -2.01 -19.27 20.81
C ALA A 442 -1.40 -20.67 21.01
N PRO A 443 -2.20 -21.74 21.06
CA PRO A 443 -1.63 -23.08 21.02
C PRO A 443 -1.05 -23.32 19.63
N VAL A 444 0.07 -24.05 19.56
CA VAL A 444 0.42 -24.77 18.34
C VAL A 444 -0.73 -25.73 18.07
N ALA A 445 -1.35 -25.62 16.90
CA ALA A 445 -2.36 -26.58 16.47
C ALA A 445 -1.60 -27.86 16.11
N PRO A 446 -1.76 -28.94 16.88
CA PRO A 446 -1.07 -30.19 16.59
C PRO A 446 -1.52 -30.74 15.23
N MET A 447 -0.66 -31.55 14.60
CA MET A 447 -1.11 -32.46 13.54
C MET A 447 -2.21 -33.35 14.14
N LEU A 448 -3.46 -33.21 13.73
CA LEU A 448 -4.54 -34.13 14.13
C LEU A 448 -4.99 -34.80 12.83
N THR A 449 -4.74 -36.10 12.60
CA THR A 449 -5.36 -37.26 13.29
C THR A 449 -6.84 -37.02 13.56
N ASP A 450 -7.60 -36.86 12.50
CA ASP A 450 -8.97 -37.34 12.37
C ASP A 450 -9.37 -37.05 10.92
N ASP A 451 -9.06 -38.00 10.03
CA ASP A 451 -9.67 -38.03 8.70
C ASP A 451 -11.19 -38.13 8.89
N PRO A 452 -12.00 -37.19 8.36
CA PRO A 452 -13.45 -37.25 8.50
C PRO A 452 -14.07 -38.50 7.85
N VAL A 453 -13.31 -39.22 7.02
CA VAL A 453 -13.69 -40.50 6.39
C VAL A 453 -13.20 -41.70 7.19
N ASP A 454 -12.08 -41.60 7.92
CA ASP A 454 -11.50 -42.69 8.72
C ASP A 454 -10.97 -42.19 10.09
N PRO A 455 -11.82 -42.20 11.13
CA PRO A 455 -11.44 -41.86 12.50
C PRO A 455 -10.44 -42.90 13.05
N GLY A 456 -9.15 -42.65 12.83
CA GLY A 456 -8.05 -43.57 13.11
C GLY A 456 -6.89 -43.48 12.13
N ALA A 457 -7.09 -42.89 10.95
CA ALA A 457 -6.02 -42.64 9.99
C ALA A 457 -5.08 -41.53 10.49
N VAL A 458 -3.78 -41.84 10.54
CA VAL A 458 -2.74 -40.83 10.78
C VAL A 458 -2.51 -40.06 9.48
N THR A 459 -3.24 -38.98 9.29
CA THR A 459 -2.95 -38.01 8.23
C THR A 459 -1.75 -37.16 8.63
N PHE A 460 -0.62 -37.39 7.96
CA PHE A 460 0.58 -36.59 8.12
C PHE A 460 0.34 -35.20 7.49
N GLN A 461 0.51 -34.13 8.27
CA GLN A 461 0.47 -32.76 7.75
C GLN A 461 1.89 -32.19 7.70
N HIS A 462 2.31 -31.71 6.53
CA HIS A 462 3.64 -31.14 6.29
C HIS A 462 3.87 -29.75 6.92
N PHE A 463 2.90 -29.20 7.67
CA PHE A 463 3.01 -27.85 8.25
C PHE A 463 2.34 -27.76 9.62
N ALA A 464 2.88 -26.88 10.46
CA ALA A 464 2.24 -26.47 11.71
C ALA A 464 1.30 -25.29 11.48
N SER A 465 0.15 -25.30 12.14
CA SER A 465 -0.72 -24.13 12.30
C SER A 465 -0.72 -23.70 13.77
N HIS A 466 -1.38 -22.58 14.08
CA HIS A 466 -1.52 -22.10 15.46
C HIS A 466 -2.85 -21.39 15.65
N GLY A 467 -3.28 -21.33 16.90
CA GLY A 467 -4.54 -20.73 17.33
C GLY A 467 -5.55 -21.79 17.77
N PHE A 468 -6.40 -21.41 18.72
CA PHE A 468 -7.51 -22.25 19.19
C PHE A 468 -8.50 -22.51 18.06
N ALA A 469 -9.10 -23.70 18.04
CA ALA A 469 -10.34 -23.92 17.28
C ALA A 469 -11.53 -23.38 18.08
N LEU A 470 -12.61 -23.01 17.39
CA LEU A 470 -13.83 -22.51 18.02
C LEU A 470 -14.49 -23.54 18.96
N ASN A 471 -14.33 -24.83 18.68
CA ASN A 471 -14.87 -25.92 19.48
C ASN A 471 -13.90 -26.43 20.57
N GLU A 472 -12.67 -25.91 20.62
CA GLU A 472 -11.70 -26.32 21.63
C GLU A 472 -12.05 -25.68 22.98
N SER A 473 -12.28 -26.52 23.98
CA SER A 473 -12.54 -26.11 25.38
C SER A 473 -11.38 -26.52 26.29
N GLY A 474 -11.30 -25.91 27.48
CA GLY A 474 -10.56 -26.51 28.60
C GLY A 474 -9.17 -25.97 28.95
N LEU A 475 -8.76 -24.78 28.48
CA LEU A 475 -7.58 -24.10 29.03
C LEU A 475 -8.02 -22.82 29.76
N SER A 476 -7.90 -22.81 31.09
CA SER A 476 -8.14 -21.59 31.88
C SER A 476 -6.92 -20.68 31.78
N LEU A 477 -7.00 -19.70 30.87
CA LEU A 477 -6.01 -18.62 30.70
C LEU A 477 -6.47 -17.30 31.31
N ASN A 478 -7.65 -17.30 31.94
CA ASN A 478 -8.22 -16.14 32.59
C ASN A 478 -7.23 -15.61 33.64
N ASP A 479 -7.04 -14.30 33.67
CA ASP A 479 -6.04 -13.57 34.48
C ASP A 479 -4.56 -13.77 34.10
N LYS A 480 -4.24 -14.52 33.04
CA LYS A 480 -2.85 -14.76 32.55
C LYS A 480 -2.50 -14.07 31.23
N VAL A 481 -3.51 -13.67 30.45
CA VAL A 481 -3.33 -12.99 29.16
C VAL A 481 -4.33 -11.85 29.00
N ASP A 482 -4.07 -10.92 28.07
CA ASP A 482 -5.06 -9.92 27.66
C ASP A 482 -6.04 -10.52 26.63
N GLY A 483 -5.61 -11.54 25.86
CA GLY A 483 -6.43 -12.20 24.86
C GLY A 483 -5.92 -13.55 24.36
N VAL A 484 -6.66 -14.15 23.43
CA VAL A 484 -6.30 -15.42 22.77
C VAL A 484 -6.37 -15.30 21.26
N THR A 485 -5.57 -16.11 20.57
CA THR A 485 -5.63 -16.24 19.12
C THR A 485 -6.44 -17.46 18.71
N PHE A 486 -7.45 -17.26 17.86
CA PHE A 486 -8.14 -18.33 17.15
C PHE A 486 -7.63 -18.46 15.72
N ARG A 487 -7.71 -19.69 15.19
CA ARG A 487 -7.40 -19.98 13.78
C ARG A 487 -8.69 -19.98 12.96
N VAL A 488 -8.65 -19.39 11.77
CA VAL A 488 -9.64 -19.63 10.71
C VAL A 488 -8.97 -20.44 9.61
N SER A 489 -9.46 -21.66 9.37
CA SER A 489 -8.93 -22.56 8.35
C SER A 489 -9.15 -21.98 6.96
N PRO A 490 -8.30 -22.29 5.97
CA PRO A 490 -8.55 -21.93 4.56
C PRO A 490 -9.84 -22.51 3.98
N PHE A 491 -10.43 -23.51 4.64
CA PHE A 491 -11.66 -24.20 4.21
C PHE A 491 -12.90 -23.73 4.97
N ASP A 492 -12.72 -22.94 6.02
CA ASP A 492 -13.82 -22.43 6.83
C ASP A 492 -14.40 -21.16 6.20
N LYS A 493 -15.62 -20.80 6.61
CA LYS A 493 -16.24 -19.53 6.25
C LYS A 493 -15.79 -18.44 7.24
N PRO A 494 -15.07 -17.41 6.80
CA PRO A 494 -14.56 -16.38 7.69
C PRO A 494 -15.65 -15.68 8.50
N TRP A 495 -16.81 -15.44 7.88
CA TRP A 495 -17.96 -14.81 8.53
C TRP A 495 -18.43 -15.59 9.77
N ASP A 496 -18.75 -16.87 9.58
CA ASP A 496 -19.26 -17.74 10.66
C ASP A 496 -18.22 -17.86 11.78
N CYS A 497 -16.94 -17.95 11.42
CA CYS A 497 -15.86 -18.08 12.39
C CYS A 497 -15.66 -16.82 13.23
N ILE A 498 -15.58 -15.64 12.59
CA ILE A 498 -15.34 -14.36 13.28
C ILE A 498 -16.55 -13.97 14.15
N ALA A 499 -17.78 -14.25 13.70
CA ALA A 499 -18.97 -14.05 14.51
C ALA A 499 -18.95 -14.91 15.79
N ALA A 500 -18.57 -16.18 15.68
CA ALA A 500 -18.42 -17.06 16.84
C ALA A 500 -17.30 -16.59 17.79
N MET A 501 -16.21 -16.04 17.26
CA MET A 501 -15.13 -15.43 18.06
C MET A 501 -15.61 -14.19 18.82
N ALA A 502 -16.45 -13.36 18.21
CA ALA A 502 -17.05 -12.19 18.84
C ALA A 502 -17.98 -12.57 20.01
N ASP A 503 -18.82 -13.58 19.81
CA ASP A 503 -19.67 -14.14 20.87
C ASP A 503 -18.83 -14.69 22.02
N TRP A 504 -17.75 -15.41 21.70
CA TRP A 504 -16.82 -15.95 22.69
C TRP A 504 -16.09 -14.85 23.47
N SER A 505 -15.63 -13.79 22.79
CA SER A 505 -15.01 -12.61 23.40
C SER A 505 -15.97 -11.96 24.41
N SER A 506 -17.23 -11.78 24.00
CA SER A 506 -18.28 -11.19 24.85
C SER A 506 -18.60 -12.04 26.09
N GLN A 507 -18.54 -13.37 25.97
CA GLN A 507 -18.81 -14.29 27.08
C GLN A 507 -17.66 -14.39 28.08
N THR A 508 -16.41 -14.25 27.62
CA THR A 508 -15.21 -14.45 28.45
C THR A 508 -14.57 -13.15 28.93
N GLY A 509 -14.78 -12.04 28.22
CA GLY A 509 -14.14 -10.76 28.47
C GLY A 509 -12.68 -10.68 27.99
N LEU A 510 -12.16 -11.69 27.29
CA LEU A 510 -10.81 -11.71 26.74
C LEU A 510 -10.81 -11.15 25.31
N ASP A 511 -9.78 -10.37 24.96
CA ASP A 511 -9.59 -9.93 23.58
C ASP A 511 -9.39 -11.15 22.65
N VAL A 512 -9.85 -11.04 21.41
CA VAL A 512 -9.64 -12.08 20.39
C VAL A 512 -8.82 -11.56 19.22
N LEU A 513 -7.82 -12.36 18.84
CA LEU A 513 -7.10 -12.25 17.57
C LEU A 513 -7.53 -13.40 16.65
N ALA A 514 -7.96 -13.10 15.43
CA ALA A 514 -8.26 -14.09 14.40
C ALA A 514 -7.08 -14.19 13.42
N ASN A 515 -6.40 -15.33 13.41
CA ASN A 515 -5.39 -15.67 12.41
C ASN A 515 -6.06 -16.38 11.23
N VAL A 516 -6.30 -15.64 10.14
CA VAL A 516 -7.08 -16.09 9.00
C VAL A 516 -6.18 -16.60 7.89
N GLN A 517 -6.18 -17.91 7.65
CA GLN A 517 -5.34 -18.52 6.62
C GLN A 517 -6.01 -18.39 5.25
N LEU A 518 -5.29 -17.81 4.28
CA LEU A 518 -5.82 -17.69 2.92
C LEU A 518 -6.04 -19.05 2.26
N PRO A 519 -7.00 -19.16 1.31
CA PRO A 519 -7.33 -20.41 0.63
C PRO A 519 -6.11 -21.14 0.06
N ARG A 520 -6.18 -22.47 0.09
CA ARG A 520 -5.23 -23.39 -0.54
C ARG A 520 -5.95 -24.69 -0.89
N ILE A 521 -5.33 -25.51 -1.74
CA ILE A 521 -5.83 -26.86 -2.08
C ILE A 521 -5.00 -27.89 -1.30
N ASP A 522 -4.40 -28.83 -2.02
CA ASP A 522 -3.60 -29.92 -1.50
C ASP A 522 -2.10 -29.66 -1.65
N GLU A 523 -1.34 -30.56 -1.07
CA GLU A 523 0.11 -30.55 -1.15
C GLU A 523 0.60 -30.66 -2.60
N GLY A 524 1.55 -29.80 -2.98
CA GLY A 524 2.12 -29.73 -4.32
C GLY A 524 1.18 -29.12 -5.37
N VAL A 525 -0.04 -28.73 -5.01
CA VAL A 525 -1.00 -28.10 -5.91
C VAL A 525 -1.06 -26.61 -5.63
N VAL A 526 -0.83 -25.81 -6.68
CA VAL A 526 -0.96 -24.35 -6.57
C VAL A 526 -2.43 -23.96 -6.45
N PHE A 527 -2.73 -23.09 -5.49
CA PHE A 527 -4.00 -22.35 -5.46
C PHE A 527 -3.79 -21.01 -6.17
N ASP A 528 -4.28 -20.90 -7.41
CA ASP A 528 -4.10 -19.76 -8.31
C ASP A 528 -5.40 -19.06 -8.72
N ASP A 529 -6.42 -19.11 -7.87
CA ASP A 529 -7.74 -18.51 -8.14
C ASP A 529 -7.89 -17.14 -7.46
N ASP A 530 -7.65 -16.07 -8.23
CA ASP A 530 -7.76 -14.69 -7.74
C ASP A 530 -9.19 -14.34 -7.30
N ALA A 531 -10.22 -14.83 -8.00
CA ALA A 531 -11.61 -14.53 -7.68
C ALA A 531 -12.06 -15.21 -6.38
N ALA A 532 -11.67 -16.47 -6.18
CA ALA A 532 -11.93 -17.18 -4.93
C ALA A 532 -11.18 -16.54 -3.75
N THR A 533 -9.93 -16.12 -3.95
CA THR A 533 -9.16 -15.37 -2.96
C THR A 533 -9.84 -14.04 -2.61
N ALA A 534 -10.25 -13.27 -3.62
CA ALA A 534 -10.94 -11.99 -3.44
C ALA A 534 -12.25 -12.16 -2.68
N ASN A 535 -13.07 -13.17 -3.01
CA ASN A 535 -14.29 -13.46 -2.26
C ASN A 535 -14.02 -13.78 -0.79
N PHE A 536 -13.05 -14.66 -0.51
CA PHE A 536 -12.70 -15.07 0.85
C PHE A 536 -12.22 -13.88 1.69
N VAL A 537 -11.36 -13.05 1.10
CA VAL A 537 -10.82 -11.85 1.74
C VAL A 537 -11.91 -10.81 1.97
N VAL A 538 -12.79 -10.58 1.00
CA VAL A 538 -13.90 -9.64 1.16
C VAL A 538 -14.91 -10.10 2.21
N GLU A 539 -15.20 -11.41 2.29
CA GLU A 539 -16.01 -11.99 3.37
C GLU A 539 -15.35 -11.74 4.74
N THR A 540 -14.03 -11.88 4.81
CA THR A 540 -13.24 -11.59 6.02
C THR A 540 -13.32 -10.12 6.42
N VAL A 541 -13.22 -9.19 5.45
CA VAL A 541 -13.36 -7.74 5.71
C VAL A 541 -14.76 -7.42 6.21
N ALA A 542 -15.81 -7.96 5.57
CA ALA A 542 -17.18 -7.76 6.02
C ALA A 542 -17.40 -8.28 7.46
N ALA A 543 -16.82 -9.43 7.80
CA ALA A 543 -16.80 -9.96 9.16
C ALA A 543 -16.10 -9.03 10.16
N ALA A 544 -14.91 -8.54 9.80
CA ALA A 544 -14.15 -7.59 10.62
C ALA A 544 -14.86 -6.23 10.80
N MET A 545 -15.68 -5.81 9.82
CA MET A 545 -16.52 -4.61 9.93
C MET A 545 -17.68 -4.80 10.91
N ALA A 546 -18.32 -5.97 10.89
CA ALA A 546 -19.44 -6.29 11.77
C ALA A 546 -19.02 -6.59 13.21
N HIS A 547 -17.79 -7.09 13.39
CA HIS A 547 -17.22 -7.50 14.68
C HIS A 547 -15.89 -6.77 14.94
N PRO A 548 -15.91 -5.43 15.12
CA PRO A 548 -14.70 -4.63 15.28
C PRO A 548 -13.87 -4.95 16.53
N GLU A 549 -14.46 -5.64 17.51
CA GLU A 549 -13.80 -6.18 18.70
C GLU A 549 -12.83 -7.33 18.40
N VAL A 550 -13.00 -8.03 17.27
CA VAL A 550 -12.11 -9.11 16.83
C VAL A 550 -10.96 -8.52 16.02
N LYS A 551 -9.71 -8.70 16.48
CA LYS A 551 -8.51 -8.26 15.75
C LYS A 551 -8.18 -9.29 14.67
N VAL A 552 -8.44 -8.96 13.40
CA VAL A 552 -8.25 -9.90 12.29
C VAL A 552 -6.91 -9.69 11.59
N PHE A 553 -6.15 -10.76 11.37
CA PHE A 553 -4.94 -10.79 10.56
C PHE A 553 -5.05 -11.83 9.43
N LEU A 554 -4.84 -11.39 8.19
CA LEU A 554 -4.72 -12.30 7.05
C LEU A 554 -3.33 -12.91 6.99
N ASP A 555 -3.30 -14.22 6.79
CA ASP A 555 -2.11 -15.02 6.63
C ASP A 555 -2.03 -15.63 5.23
N THR A 556 -1.61 -14.77 4.31
CA THR A 556 -0.50 -14.91 3.35
C THR A 556 -0.49 -13.58 2.57
N PHE A 557 0.25 -12.57 3.03
CA PHE A 557 0.19 -11.23 2.41
C PHE A 557 0.77 -11.21 0.99
N MET A 558 1.95 -11.79 0.83
CA MET A 558 2.61 -12.00 -0.44
C MET A 558 2.49 -13.48 -0.78
N ASP A 559 2.35 -13.80 -2.07
CA ASP A 559 2.38 -15.17 -2.60
C ASP A 559 3.38 -16.04 -1.84
N HIS A 560 2.95 -17.23 -1.48
CA HIS A 560 3.85 -18.26 -0.96
C HIS A 560 4.01 -19.28 -2.07
N ASP A 561 4.94 -19.03 -2.99
CA ASP A 561 5.15 -19.77 -4.23
C ASP A 561 6.13 -20.94 -4.10
N ARG A 562 6.75 -21.08 -2.93
CA ARG A 562 7.73 -22.13 -2.60
C ARG A 562 7.27 -22.91 -1.37
N GLY A 563 7.27 -24.23 -1.46
CA GLY A 563 6.93 -25.13 -0.36
C GLY A 563 5.78 -26.07 -0.71
N TYR A 564 5.29 -26.79 0.30
CA TYR A 564 4.28 -27.82 0.14
C TYR A 564 2.91 -27.31 -0.31
N TYR A 565 2.56 -26.05 -0.03
CA TYR A 565 1.25 -25.48 -0.39
C TYR A 565 1.42 -24.12 -1.08
N PRO A 566 1.77 -24.13 -2.38
CA PRO A 566 1.86 -22.91 -3.16
C PRO A 566 0.50 -22.21 -3.22
N ARG A 567 0.44 -20.92 -2.91
CA ARG A 567 -0.83 -20.18 -2.83
C ARG A 567 -0.65 -18.68 -3.06
N HIS A 568 -1.71 -18.07 -3.58
CA HIS A 568 -1.77 -16.63 -3.85
C HIS A 568 -1.94 -15.81 -2.57
N GLY A 569 -1.21 -14.69 -2.51
CA GLY A 569 -1.39 -13.66 -1.50
C GLY A 569 -2.25 -12.49 -2.00
N LEU A 570 -2.13 -11.36 -1.32
CA LEU A 570 -2.67 -10.06 -1.76
C LEU A 570 -1.73 -9.35 -2.74
N ILE A 571 -0.45 -9.71 -2.75
CA ILE A 571 0.55 -9.27 -3.73
C ILE A 571 1.33 -10.47 -4.28
N ASP A 572 1.83 -10.34 -5.50
CA ASP A 572 2.73 -11.33 -6.08
C ASP A 572 4.15 -11.27 -5.49
N ARG A 573 5.03 -12.20 -5.89
CA ARG A 573 6.44 -12.25 -5.43
C ARG A 573 7.33 -11.11 -5.92
N ARG A 574 6.86 -10.32 -6.90
CA ARG A 574 7.52 -9.08 -7.36
C ARG A 574 7.01 -7.85 -6.60
N GLY A 575 5.94 -8.00 -5.82
CA GLY A 575 5.31 -6.94 -5.03
C GLY A 575 4.14 -6.26 -5.72
N ALA A 576 3.69 -6.75 -6.88
CA ALA A 576 2.55 -6.20 -7.59
C ALA A 576 1.23 -6.57 -6.87
N PRO A 577 0.31 -5.62 -6.66
CA PRO A 577 -1.02 -5.90 -6.12
C PRO A 577 -1.81 -6.94 -6.94
N ARG A 578 -2.55 -7.80 -6.24
CA ARG A 578 -3.50 -8.76 -6.84
C ARG A 578 -4.95 -8.29 -6.68
N PRO A 579 -5.90 -8.84 -7.46
CA PRO A 579 -7.33 -8.53 -7.37
C PRO A 579 -7.91 -8.53 -5.94
N ALA A 580 -7.45 -9.42 -5.05
CA ALA A 580 -7.90 -9.47 -3.66
C ALA A 580 -7.51 -8.22 -2.84
N LEU A 581 -6.33 -7.62 -3.09
CA LEU A 581 -5.93 -6.36 -2.45
C LEU A 581 -6.85 -5.21 -2.89
N HIS A 582 -7.15 -5.13 -4.18
CA HIS A 582 -8.10 -4.15 -4.70
C HIS A 582 -9.48 -4.35 -4.11
N ALA A 583 -9.93 -5.60 -3.97
CA ALA A 583 -11.23 -5.88 -3.39
C ALA A 583 -11.38 -5.38 -1.95
N ILE A 584 -10.33 -5.51 -1.12
CA ILE A 584 -10.28 -4.90 0.22
C ILE A 584 -10.40 -3.38 0.10
N ARG A 585 -9.45 -2.78 -0.62
CA ARG A 585 -9.31 -1.34 -0.80
C ARG A 585 -10.60 -0.69 -1.30
N ASN A 586 -11.21 -1.32 -2.29
CA ASN A 586 -12.41 -0.87 -2.98
C ASN A 586 -13.65 -1.02 -2.10
N LEU A 587 -13.78 -2.08 -1.30
CA LEU A 587 -14.89 -2.21 -0.37
C LEU A 587 -14.77 -1.17 0.76
N GLU A 588 -13.58 -1.04 1.36
CA GLU A 588 -13.35 -0.18 2.52
C GLU A 588 -13.47 1.31 2.18
N SER A 589 -13.29 1.74 0.92
CA SER A 589 -13.52 3.14 0.53
C SER A 589 -14.98 3.58 0.64
N PHE A 590 -15.95 2.66 0.51
CA PHE A 590 -17.37 2.98 0.67
C PHE A 590 -17.79 2.97 2.15
N PHE A 591 -17.08 2.19 2.97
CA PHE A 591 -17.38 1.92 4.37
C PHE A 591 -16.20 2.24 5.30
N ASP A 592 -15.62 3.45 5.17
CA ASP A 592 -14.52 3.97 6.01
C ASP A 592 -14.69 3.53 7.48
N PRO A 593 -13.64 3.09 8.19
CA PRO A 593 -13.73 2.67 9.58
C PRO A 593 -14.32 3.70 10.57
N SER A 594 -14.43 4.98 10.21
CA SER A 594 -15.19 5.93 11.02
C SER A 594 -16.71 5.71 10.96
N ARG A 595 -17.20 4.98 9.96
CA ARG A 595 -18.60 4.60 9.80
C ARG A 595 -18.84 3.25 10.46
N GLU A 596 -19.82 3.21 11.36
CA GLU A 596 -20.30 1.95 11.92
C GLU A 596 -21.14 1.24 10.86
N VAL A 597 -20.74 0.01 10.52
CA VAL A 597 -21.56 -0.89 9.73
C VAL A 597 -22.50 -1.60 10.70
N SER A 598 -23.78 -1.26 10.68
CA SER A 598 -24.76 -1.64 11.71
C SER A 598 -25.54 -2.91 11.37
N VAL A 599 -25.63 -3.28 10.10
CA VAL A 599 -26.36 -4.49 9.68
C VAL A 599 -25.53 -5.22 8.64
N LEU A 600 -25.09 -6.44 8.98
CA LEU A 600 -24.79 -7.49 8.01
C LEU A 600 -25.82 -8.60 8.14
N LYS A 601 -26.58 -8.87 7.07
CA LYS A 601 -27.54 -9.98 7.03
C LYS A 601 -27.30 -10.88 5.83
N ARG A 602 -27.18 -12.18 6.09
CA ARG A 602 -27.13 -13.22 5.05
C ARG A 602 -28.51 -13.41 4.43
N ILE A 603 -28.55 -13.46 3.10
CA ILE A 603 -29.76 -13.70 2.30
C ILE A 603 -29.63 -15.04 1.56
N GLU A 604 -30.75 -15.71 1.30
CA GLU A 604 -30.85 -17.01 0.60
C GLU A 604 -30.54 -16.87 -0.91
N GLY A 605 -29.88 -17.86 -1.52
CA GLY A 605 -29.55 -17.89 -2.97
C GLY A 605 -28.07 -17.75 -3.36
N GLY A 606 -27.14 -17.82 -2.38
CA GLY A 606 -25.69 -17.69 -2.58
C GLY A 606 -25.01 -17.15 -1.32
N ARG A 607 -23.83 -16.52 -1.47
CA ARG A 607 -23.20 -15.69 -0.43
C ARG A 607 -23.47 -14.22 -0.71
N THR A 608 -24.63 -13.75 -0.27
CA THR A 608 -25.05 -12.34 -0.37
C THR A 608 -25.21 -11.75 1.02
N PHE A 609 -24.65 -10.56 1.21
CA PHE A 609 -24.69 -9.81 2.46
C PHE A 609 -25.27 -8.41 2.23
N TYR A 610 -26.19 -8.00 3.09
CA TYR A 610 -26.66 -6.62 3.14
C TYR A 610 -25.76 -5.83 4.08
N LEU A 611 -25.04 -4.82 3.61
CA LEU A 611 -24.20 -3.90 4.38
C LEU A 611 -24.96 -2.59 4.62
N GLN A 612 -24.95 -2.09 5.85
CA GLN A 612 -25.56 -0.80 6.17
C GLN A 612 -24.67 0.03 7.06
N SER A 613 -24.44 1.29 6.70
CA SER A 613 -23.86 2.32 7.56
C SER A 613 -24.87 3.46 7.78
N GLN A 614 -24.48 4.48 8.57
CA GLN A 614 -25.32 5.66 8.83
C GLN A 614 -25.80 6.38 7.56
N THR A 615 -25.04 6.32 6.47
CA THR A 615 -25.32 7.10 5.24
C THR A 615 -25.36 6.26 3.97
N LEU A 616 -25.15 4.94 4.06
CA LEU A 616 -25.02 4.07 2.88
C LEU A 616 -25.58 2.69 3.19
N GLY A 617 -26.49 2.21 2.34
CA GLY A 617 -26.86 0.79 2.24
C GLY A 617 -26.26 0.18 0.97
N ALA A 618 -25.76 -1.05 1.06
CA ALA A 618 -25.25 -1.78 -0.09
C ALA A 618 -25.53 -3.28 0.01
N ILE A 619 -25.45 -3.96 -1.13
CA ILE A 619 -25.51 -5.41 -1.22
C ILE A 619 -24.17 -5.91 -1.73
N LEU A 620 -23.47 -6.65 -0.89
CA LEU A 620 -22.24 -7.34 -1.23
C LEU A 620 -22.61 -8.75 -1.71
N HIS A 621 -22.10 -9.12 -2.87
CA HIS A 621 -22.33 -10.42 -3.46
C HIS A 621 -21.02 -11.11 -3.81
N LEU A 622 -20.83 -12.34 -3.35
CA LEU A 622 -19.64 -13.14 -3.60
C LEU A 622 -19.98 -14.26 -4.60
N THR A 623 -19.52 -14.13 -5.85
CA THR A 623 -19.82 -15.09 -6.93
C THR A 623 -18.83 -16.26 -6.96
N GLU A 624 -19.28 -17.50 -7.16
CA GLU A 624 -18.39 -18.69 -7.22
C GLU A 624 -18.10 -19.15 -8.65
N ARG A 625 -16.88 -19.65 -8.91
CA ARG A 625 -16.47 -20.14 -10.23
C ARG A 625 -17.27 -21.40 -10.62
N GLY A 626 -17.75 -21.47 -11.86
CA GLY A 626 -18.48 -22.64 -12.38
C GLY A 626 -19.99 -22.62 -12.19
N VAL A 627 -20.54 -21.58 -11.56
CA VAL A 627 -21.98 -21.27 -11.59
C VAL A 627 -22.24 -20.36 -12.80
N GLU A 628 -23.22 -20.67 -13.66
CA GLU A 628 -23.57 -19.81 -14.81
C GLU A 628 -24.02 -18.42 -14.33
N HIS A 629 -23.12 -17.44 -14.39
CA HIS A 629 -23.35 -16.05 -13.95
C HIS A 629 -24.10 -15.23 -15.00
N SER A 630 -25.20 -15.75 -15.54
CA SER A 630 -26.09 -14.97 -16.41
C SER A 630 -26.94 -13.99 -15.61
N SER A 631 -27.26 -14.29 -14.35
CA SER A 631 -28.03 -13.40 -13.48
C SER A 631 -27.75 -13.63 -11.99
N LEU A 632 -27.61 -12.54 -11.24
CA LEU A 632 -27.52 -12.50 -9.78
C LEU A 632 -28.93 -12.55 -9.19
N SER A 633 -29.22 -13.49 -8.30
CA SER A 633 -30.52 -13.57 -7.63
C SER A 633 -30.40 -13.32 -6.13
N PHE A 634 -31.24 -12.45 -5.57
CA PHE A 634 -31.32 -12.26 -4.12
C PHE A 634 -32.69 -11.75 -3.69
N ARG A 635 -33.08 -12.05 -2.45
CA ARG A 635 -34.27 -11.46 -1.81
C ARG A 635 -33.87 -10.24 -0.99
N PRO A 636 -34.15 -9.00 -1.41
CA PRO A 636 -33.83 -7.83 -0.59
C PRO A 636 -34.56 -7.92 0.76
N PRO A 637 -33.98 -7.42 1.87
CA PRO A 637 -34.70 -7.28 3.12
C PRO A 637 -35.98 -6.44 2.92
N ASN A 638 -37.09 -6.82 3.57
CA ASN A 638 -38.38 -6.14 3.43
C ASN A 638 -38.24 -4.62 3.56
N GLY A 639 -38.60 -3.89 2.51
CA GLY A 639 -38.57 -2.42 2.47
C GLY A 639 -37.23 -1.78 2.10
N ALA A 640 -36.11 -2.51 2.07
CA ALA A 640 -34.78 -1.94 1.86
C ALA A 640 -34.63 -1.22 0.51
N MET A 641 -35.05 -1.86 -0.60
CA MET A 641 -34.98 -1.25 -1.93
C MET A 641 -36.00 -0.11 -2.12
N ARG A 642 -37.17 -0.19 -1.46
CA ARG A 642 -38.21 0.85 -1.54
C ARG A 642 -37.85 2.10 -0.75
N ASN A 643 -37.28 1.93 0.44
CA ASN A 643 -36.81 3.03 1.28
C ASN A 643 -35.62 3.73 0.63
N ALA A 644 -34.80 2.98 -0.12
CA ALA A 644 -33.62 3.50 -0.78
C ALA A 644 -33.87 4.00 -2.21
N GLY A 645 -35.12 4.08 -2.69
CA GLY A 645 -35.41 4.64 -4.02
C GLY A 645 -34.76 3.90 -5.21
N VAL A 646 -34.21 2.70 -4.99
CA VAL A 646 -33.46 1.94 -6.01
C VAL A 646 -34.39 1.44 -7.09
N SER A 647 -34.06 1.74 -8.34
CA SER A 647 -34.75 1.19 -9.50
C SER A 647 -34.59 -0.33 -9.54
N THR A 648 -35.71 -1.05 -9.51
CA THR A 648 -35.74 -2.50 -9.70
C THR A 648 -35.64 -2.91 -11.19
N LYS A 649 -35.27 -1.99 -12.09
CA LYS A 649 -35.27 -2.23 -13.54
C LYS A 649 -33.89 -2.10 -14.18
N ALA A 650 -33.04 -1.23 -13.65
CA ALA A 650 -31.68 -1.05 -14.12
C ALA A 650 -30.86 -0.30 -13.06
N GLY A 651 -29.56 -0.55 -13.01
CA GLY A 651 -28.63 0.12 -12.10
C GLY A 651 -27.17 -0.16 -12.45
N GLN A 652 -26.27 0.11 -11.50
CA GLN A 652 -24.84 -0.21 -11.60
C GLN A 652 -24.38 -0.92 -10.34
N TYR A 653 -23.54 -1.94 -10.48
CA TYR A 653 -22.75 -2.47 -9.37
C TYR A 653 -21.27 -2.25 -9.64
N ILE A 654 -20.46 -2.31 -8.59
CA ILE A 654 -19.00 -2.14 -8.65
C ILE A 654 -18.37 -3.52 -8.59
N ASP A 655 -17.51 -3.86 -9.55
CA ASP A 655 -16.59 -4.98 -9.41
C ASP A 655 -15.50 -4.57 -8.43
N LEU A 656 -15.42 -5.24 -7.28
CA LEU A 656 -14.47 -4.85 -6.25
C LEU A 656 -13.03 -5.17 -6.64
N GLN A 657 -12.77 -6.07 -7.59
CA GLN A 657 -11.42 -6.39 -8.04
C GLN A 657 -10.80 -5.32 -8.93
N THR A 658 -11.63 -4.69 -9.77
CA THR A 658 -11.19 -3.66 -10.74
C THR A 658 -11.57 -2.25 -10.30
N GLY A 659 -12.61 -2.12 -9.48
CA GLY A 659 -13.24 -0.85 -9.13
C GLY A 659 -14.18 -0.32 -10.20
N GLU A 660 -14.40 -1.04 -11.31
CA GLU A 660 -15.26 -0.58 -12.41
C GLU A 660 -16.75 -0.68 -12.08
N THR A 661 -17.55 0.28 -12.56
CA THR A 661 -19.01 0.15 -12.57
C THR A 661 -19.48 -0.68 -13.76
N ILE A 662 -20.32 -1.66 -13.47
CA ILE A 662 -20.96 -2.52 -14.47
C ILE A 662 -22.46 -2.25 -14.44
N PRO A 663 -23.04 -1.74 -15.55
CA PRO A 663 -24.48 -1.61 -15.69
C PRO A 663 -25.18 -2.97 -15.64
N PHE A 664 -26.42 -2.97 -15.18
CA PHE A 664 -27.25 -4.17 -15.14
C PHE A 664 -28.72 -3.89 -15.41
N ASP A 665 -29.42 -4.91 -15.88
CA ASP A 665 -30.89 -4.95 -16.00
C ASP A 665 -31.48 -5.73 -14.82
N GLY A 666 -32.56 -5.24 -14.25
CA GLY A 666 -33.20 -5.78 -13.05
C GLY A 666 -34.61 -6.29 -13.31
N GLU A 667 -34.96 -7.42 -12.72
CA GLU A 667 -36.32 -7.95 -12.72
C GLU A 667 -36.69 -8.46 -11.32
N THR A 668 -37.96 -8.31 -10.92
CA THR A 668 -38.46 -8.92 -9.67
C THR A 668 -39.46 -9.99 -10.04
N ASN A 669 -39.21 -11.23 -9.64
CA ASN A 669 -40.16 -12.31 -9.90
C ASN A 669 -41.37 -12.26 -8.95
N SER A 670 -42.37 -13.10 -9.19
CA SER A 670 -43.60 -13.19 -8.37
C SER A 670 -43.36 -13.53 -6.91
N ASP A 671 -42.21 -14.12 -6.57
CA ASP A 671 -41.81 -14.53 -5.22
C ASP A 671 -40.99 -13.45 -4.50
N GLY A 672 -40.89 -12.24 -5.06
CA GLY A 672 -40.14 -11.12 -4.50
C GLY A 672 -38.61 -11.30 -4.57
N VAL A 673 -38.12 -12.23 -5.38
CA VAL A 673 -36.68 -12.39 -5.67
C VAL A 673 -36.29 -11.36 -6.72
N PHE A 674 -35.27 -10.58 -6.43
CA PHE A 674 -34.65 -9.66 -7.37
C PHE A 674 -33.59 -10.39 -8.18
N MET A 675 -33.71 -10.31 -9.50
CA MET A 675 -32.79 -10.84 -10.48
C MET A 675 -32.07 -9.67 -11.14
N ILE A 676 -30.74 -9.72 -11.19
CA ILE A 676 -29.89 -8.74 -11.84
C ILE A 676 -29.10 -9.43 -12.94
N THR A 677 -29.25 -8.98 -14.18
CA THR A 677 -28.51 -9.47 -15.33
C THR A 677 -27.49 -8.40 -15.73
N PRO A 678 -26.17 -8.64 -15.58
CA PRO A 678 -25.16 -7.69 -16.01
C PRO A 678 -25.24 -7.41 -17.52
N GLN A 679 -24.95 -6.18 -17.92
CA GLN A 679 -24.78 -5.85 -19.33
C GLN A 679 -23.35 -6.18 -19.77
N GLY A 680 -23.19 -7.32 -20.47
CA GLY A 680 -21.92 -7.80 -21.02
C GLY A 680 -21.25 -8.90 -20.19
N GLU A 681 -20.06 -9.32 -20.61
CA GLU A 681 -19.27 -10.31 -19.86
C GLU A 681 -18.75 -9.72 -18.55
N VAL A 682 -18.77 -10.55 -17.51
CA VAL A 682 -18.32 -10.17 -16.17
C VAL A 682 -17.46 -11.27 -15.57
N SER A 683 -16.31 -10.86 -15.06
CA SER A 683 -15.41 -11.72 -14.31
C SER A 683 -16.06 -12.28 -13.03
N PRO A 684 -15.70 -13.50 -12.60
CA PRO A 684 -16.05 -13.98 -11.27
C PRO A 684 -15.35 -13.12 -10.20
N GLY A 685 -15.94 -13.08 -9.00
CA GLY A 685 -15.43 -12.35 -7.84
C GLY A 685 -16.48 -11.49 -7.09
N PRO A 686 -16.02 -10.70 -6.12
CA PRO A 686 -16.88 -9.93 -5.23
C PRO A 686 -17.42 -8.66 -5.91
N ARG A 687 -18.72 -8.39 -5.73
CA ARG A 687 -19.45 -7.27 -6.34
C ARG A 687 -20.22 -6.48 -5.28
N LEU A 688 -20.26 -5.16 -5.44
CA LEU A 688 -20.98 -4.26 -4.53
C LEU A 688 -22.05 -3.46 -5.27
N LEU A 689 -23.30 -3.68 -4.91
CA LEU A 689 -24.43 -2.86 -5.37
C LEU A 689 -24.73 -1.78 -4.33
N ILE A 690 -24.52 -0.52 -4.69
CA ILE A 690 -24.91 0.62 -3.85
C ILE A 690 -26.40 0.88 -4.02
N LEU A 691 -27.11 1.06 -2.91
CA LEU A 691 -28.55 1.27 -2.91
C LEU A 691 -28.97 2.75 -2.80
N GLU A 692 -28.05 3.73 -2.77
CA GLU A 692 -28.32 5.18 -2.60
C GLU A 692 -29.58 5.59 -1.79
N GLY A 693 -29.40 5.93 -0.51
CA GLY A 693 -30.41 6.61 0.31
C GLY A 693 -31.01 5.73 1.41
N LEU A 694 -30.95 6.23 2.65
CA LEU A 694 -31.95 5.96 3.68
C LEU A 694 -32.55 7.28 4.12
#